data_AF-A0A3B0SIY1-F1
#
_entry.id   AF-A0A3B0SIY1-F1
#
_cell.length_a   1.000
_cell.length_b   1.000
_cell.length_c   1.000
_cell.angle_alpha   90.00
_cell.angle_beta   90.00
_cell.angle_gamma   90.00
#
_symmetry.space_group_name_H-M   'P 1'
#
loop_
_entity.id
_entity.type
_entity.pdbx_description
1 polymer ?
#
loop_
_entity_poly.entity_id
_entity_poly.type
_entity_poly.pdbx_seq_one_letter_code
_entity_poly.pdbx_strand_id
1 'polypeptide(L)'
;MAGDFFLGGVIDPKTGDRTDAIQEYDPGDLTTHGVIVGMTGSGKTGLGIIYLEEALRAGIPTLILDPKGDMTNLLLTFPDLAPADFQPWIDPGEAKSEGKTAAVLAEEKASLWKNGLAGWDLDGTTIADLRSTADFTIYTPGSTAGVPLNIVGSLDAPAIDWEKDAEAARDEIEGWVSGLLGLIGIDADPISSREHILIANLIERSWRAGNSLDLATLLGQIQRPPIRKLGVFEIDDFFPPKDRKALAMAINGLVASPSFSSWISGEPLDIQSMLWKDDKPQAAIVYLAHLSDDERQFVVTLLLSKMITWMRTQAGTGDLRALVYMDEVYGFVPPTAEPPAKKPILTLLKQARAFGVGVLLSTQNPVDLDYKAMSNAGTWCVGRLQTERDKARILEALQSASGLTDVGELDATISGLDKRQFLLHNTREKEPSIFTTRWALSYLRGPLTKEQIGDLTSYVPSTASTSGPKDDLAGEQTSDASAPELADGTTPVMPTVADSISVYHVDPAAPWVEELGNPDSATYTAGIAARVTVTFDDTPAKLVYTEEYERIFTDLGDRFDPETGVDVDYDDRDFETDPPDGATYRIPEADLNKVTWFRSAQTKLKDALYRSQTITIFKNAKLKLYSRPGESRGDFLKRCDIEAQNRADKAVAAMRDKYDTRFRRAKDVFATAERRVSELEVDVEGSRRLANAYAAESVVGMLFGRKSARRLTTSMRKRQATLSKEQRLLSAQDKAEDKWKVMQELEEKLGKEVAATNDTWEKVALTVEEIEIGLEKTDISVDEFVLVWIPT
;
A
#
# COMPACT_ATOMS: atom_id res chain seq x y z
N MET A 1 20.15 -25.53 -14.44
CA MET A 1 20.50 -24.13 -14.72
C MET A 1 19.76 -23.74 -15.98
N ALA A 2 18.96 -22.69 -15.92
CA ALA A 2 18.40 -22.06 -17.11
C ALA A 2 19.55 -21.70 -18.06
N GLY A 3 19.37 -21.92 -19.37
CA GLY A 3 20.32 -21.40 -20.35
C GLY A 3 20.25 -19.87 -20.42
N ASP A 4 21.30 -19.24 -20.91
CA ASP A 4 21.32 -17.79 -21.14
C ASP A 4 20.23 -17.40 -22.14
N PHE A 5 19.64 -16.21 -21.95
CA PHE A 5 18.61 -15.68 -22.82
C PHE A 5 19.22 -15.22 -24.14
N PHE A 6 18.68 -15.71 -25.26
CA PHE A 6 19.07 -15.27 -26.59
C PHE A 6 18.27 -14.02 -26.99
N LEU A 7 18.83 -12.83 -26.74
CA LEU A 7 18.15 -11.56 -26.99
C LEU A 7 18.29 -11.07 -28.44
N GLY A 8 19.36 -11.45 -29.13
CA GLY A 8 19.64 -10.97 -30.48
C GLY A 8 21.10 -11.00 -30.88
N GLY A 9 21.54 -10.02 -31.66
CA GLY A 9 22.90 -9.96 -32.22
C GLY A 9 23.59 -8.65 -31.87
N VAL A 10 24.88 -8.72 -31.54
CA VAL A 10 25.68 -7.56 -31.17
C VAL A 10 25.87 -6.64 -32.39
N ILE A 11 25.75 -5.33 -32.17
CA ILE A 11 25.94 -4.28 -33.17
C ILE A 11 27.33 -3.67 -32.99
N ASP A 12 28.05 -3.48 -34.09
CA ASP A 12 29.29 -2.69 -34.07
C ASP A 12 28.91 -1.20 -33.94
N PRO A 13 29.31 -0.51 -32.85
CA PRO A 13 28.98 0.90 -32.63
C PRO A 13 29.51 1.84 -33.71
N LYS A 14 30.53 1.44 -34.49
CA LYS A 14 31.14 2.26 -35.53
C LYS A 14 30.40 2.18 -36.86
N THR A 15 29.91 1.00 -37.22
CA THR A 15 29.22 0.77 -38.50
C THR A 15 27.70 0.81 -38.36
N GLY A 16 27.18 0.50 -37.18
CA GLY A 16 25.75 0.30 -36.94
C GLY A 16 25.23 -1.07 -37.43
N ASP A 17 26.12 -1.93 -37.94
CA ASP A 17 25.77 -3.22 -38.52
C ASP A 17 25.82 -4.35 -37.47
N ARG A 18 25.00 -5.39 -37.70
CA ARG A 18 25.01 -6.63 -36.91
C ARG A 18 26.30 -7.41 -37.18
N THR A 19 27.00 -7.75 -36.11
CA THR A 19 28.17 -8.64 -36.11
C THR A 19 27.75 -10.12 -36.10
N ASP A 20 28.71 -11.04 -36.21
CA ASP A 20 28.46 -12.47 -36.06
C ASP A 20 28.27 -12.90 -34.59
N ALA A 21 28.47 -11.99 -33.62
CA ALA A 21 28.32 -12.28 -32.20
C ALA A 21 26.86 -12.18 -31.75
N ILE A 22 26.44 -13.14 -30.93
CA ILE A 22 25.12 -13.20 -30.31
C ILE A 22 25.13 -12.38 -29.02
N GLN A 23 24.02 -11.69 -28.75
CA GLN A 23 23.75 -11.09 -27.44
C GLN A 23 23.04 -12.12 -26.56
N GLU A 24 23.83 -12.83 -25.77
CA GLU A 24 23.37 -13.68 -24.66
C GLU A 24 23.17 -12.81 -23.40
N TYR A 25 22.30 -13.26 -22.50
CA TYR A 25 22.01 -12.55 -21.25
C TYR A 25 21.72 -13.54 -20.11
N ASP A 26 22.43 -13.45 -19.00
CA ASP A 26 22.23 -14.33 -17.84
C ASP A 26 20.89 -13.98 -17.14
N PRO A 27 19.90 -14.90 -17.09
CA PRO A 27 18.64 -14.64 -16.39
C PRO A 27 18.83 -14.28 -14.90
N GLY A 28 19.89 -14.75 -14.26
CA GLY A 28 20.23 -14.40 -12.87
C GLY A 28 20.44 -12.90 -12.65
N ASP A 29 20.74 -12.13 -13.70
CA ASP A 29 20.89 -10.68 -13.60
C ASP A 29 19.56 -9.94 -13.44
N LEU A 30 18.45 -10.53 -13.88
CA LEU A 30 17.10 -9.99 -13.61
C LEU A 30 16.67 -10.10 -12.15
N THR A 31 17.40 -10.82 -11.30
CA THR A 31 17.21 -10.74 -9.83
C THR A 31 17.53 -9.33 -9.30
N THR A 32 18.29 -8.54 -10.07
CA THR A 32 18.52 -7.11 -9.80
C THR A 32 17.58 -6.20 -10.58
N HIS A 33 16.50 -6.75 -11.13
CA HIS A 33 15.49 -6.02 -11.89
C HIS A 33 16.04 -5.38 -13.18
N GLY A 34 15.13 -4.96 -14.05
CA GLY A 34 15.49 -4.34 -15.32
C GLY A 34 14.51 -3.26 -15.75
N VAL A 35 15.00 -2.35 -16.60
CA VAL A 35 14.18 -1.30 -17.23
C VAL A 35 14.42 -1.28 -18.73
N ILE A 36 13.33 -1.31 -19.51
CA ILE A 36 13.33 -1.10 -20.95
C ILE A 36 12.76 0.30 -21.24
N VAL A 37 13.55 1.15 -21.88
CA VAL A 37 13.16 2.53 -22.22
C VAL A 37 13.36 2.78 -23.70
N GLY A 38 12.51 3.62 -24.29
CA GLY A 38 12.55 3.93 -25.72
C GLY A 38 11.25 4.55 -26.20
N MET A 39 11.34 5.39 -27.21
CA MET A 39 10.17 6.03 -27.82
C MET A 39 9.19 5.04 -28.45
N THR A 40 7.99 5.49 -28.81
CA THR A 40 7.07 4.69 -29.63
C THR A 40 7.74 4.25 -30.93
N GLY A 41 7.63 2.96 -31.26
CA GLY A 41 8.22 2.38 -32.45
C GLY A 41 9.71 2.04 -32.37
N SER A 42 10.40 2.32 -31.24
CA SER A 42 11.81 1.92 -31.01
C SER A 42 12.01 0.40 -30.95
N GLY A 43 10.96 -0.36 -30.64
CA GLY A 43 11.00 -1.82 -30.55
C GLY A 43 10.83 -2.38 -29.13
N LYS A 44 10.64 -1.55 -28.09
CA LYS A 44 10.52 -1.99 -26.68
C LYS A 44 9.58 -3.19 -26.48
N THR A 45 8.36 -3.10 -27.02
CA THR A 45 7.35 -4.16 -26.90
C THR A 45 7.86 -5.49 -27.47
N GLY A 46 8.57 -5.44 -28.60
CA GLY A 46 9.20 -6.63 -29.18
C GLY A 46 10.33 -7.18 -28.32
N LEU A 47 11.17 -6.30 -27.74
CA LEU A 47 12.21 -6.71 -26.79
C LEU A 47 11.60 -7.34 -25.51
N GLY A 48 10.54 -6.74 -24.96
CA GLY A 48 9.80 -7.29 -23.82
C GLY A 48 9.26 -8.68 -24.10
N ILE A 49 8.63 -8.88 -25.27
CA ILE A 49 8.16 -10.21 -25.70
C ILE A 49 9.32 -11.20 -25.84
N ILE A 50 10.48 -10.78 -26.35
CA ILE A 50 11.66 -11.65 -26.45
C ILE A 50 12.16 -12.07 -25.06
N TYR A 51 12.24 -11.15 -24.10
CA TYR A 51 12.57 -11.50 -22.71
C TYR A 51 11.57 -12.51 -22.12
N LEU A 52 10.28 -12.34 -22.38
CA LEU A 52 9.23 -13.24 -21.91
C LEU A 52 9.33 -14.62 -22.59
N GLU A 53 9.55 -14.67 -23.90
CA GLU A 53 9.79 -15.91 -24.64
C GLU A 53 11.00 -16.67 -24.11
N GLU A 54 12.13 -16.00 -23.88
CA GLU A 54 13.34 -16.64 -23.35
C GLU A 54 13.16 -17.11 -21.90
N ALA A 55 12.48 -16.33 -21.05
CA ALA A 55 12.14 -16.76 -19.69
C ALA A 55 11.31 -18.06 -19.71
N LEU A 56 10.26 -18.10 -20.52
CA LEU A 56 9.38 -19.27 -20.63
C LEU A 56 10.12 -20.50 -21.20
N ARG A 57 10.97 -20.31 -22.23
CA ARG A 57 11.83 -21.39 -22.77
C ARG A 57 12.83 -21.91 -21.74
N ALA A 58 13.29 -21.04 -20.85
CA ALA A 58 14.18 -21.39 -19.75
C ALA A 58 13.47 -22.05 -18.55
N GLY A 59 12.14 -22.22 -18.61
CA GLY A 59 11.36 -22.79 -17.53
C GLY A 59 10.97 -21.80 -16.43
N ILE A 60 11.10 -20.50 -16.69
CA ILE A 60 10.85 -19.42 -15.71
C ILE A 60 9.45 -18.84 -15.97
N PRO A 61 8.51 -18.96 -15.02
CA PRO A 61 7.17 -18.42 -15.18
C PRO A 61 7.17 -16.89 -15.14
N THR A 62 6.15 -16.30 -15.77
CA THR A 62 6.04 -14.86 -15.94
C THR A 62 4.67 -14.35 -15.51
N LEU A 63 4.66 -13.28 -14.70
CA LEU A 63 3.46 -12.50 -14.40
C LEU A 63 3.55 -11.20 -15.20
N ILE A 64 2.63 -11.01 -16.14
CA ILE A 64 2.69 -9.96 -17.16
C ILE A 64 1.51 -9.01 -16.96
N LEU A 65 1.79 -7.74 -16.67
CA LEU A 65 0.77 -6.69 -16.56
C LEU A 65 0.70 -5.91 -17.88
N ASP A 66 -0.45 -6.00 -18.56
CA ASP A 66 -0.62 -5.50 -19.93
C ASP A 66 -1.72 -4.43 -20.06
N PRO A 67 -1.40 -3.15 -19.80
CA PRO A 67 -2.33 -2.03 -19.94
C PRO A 67 -2.68 -1.67 -21.39
N LYS A 68 -1.94 -2.19 -22.38
CA LYS A 68 -2.15 -1.84 -23.80
C LYS A 68 -2.75 -2.98 -24.63
N GLY A 69 -2.63 -4.22 -24.16
CA GLY A 69 -3.09 -5.41 -24.87
C GLY A 69 -2.04 -6.00 -25.82
N ASP A 70 -0.82 -5.47 -25.84
CA ASP A 70 0.23 -5.90 -26.77
C ASP A 70 0.86 -7.25 -26.37
N MET A 71 0.88 -7.58 -25.08
CA MET A 71 1.49 -8.81 -24.57
C MET A 71 0.64 -10.04 -24.87
N THR A 72 -0.65 -9.85 -25.15
CA THR A 72 -1.54 -10.92 -25.64
C THR A 72 -1.04 -11.60 -26.92
N ASN A 73 -0.17 -10.93 -27.69
CA ASN A 73 0.49 -11.50 -28.86
C ASN A 73 1.35 -12.73 -28.54
N LEU A 74 1.76 -12.96 -27.28
CA LEU A 74 2.46 -14.18 -26.86
C LEU A 74 1.69 -15.47 -27.16
N LEU A 75 0.37 -15.39 -27.29
CA LEU A 75 -0.48 -16.53 -27.68
C LEU A 75 -0.54 -16.74 -29.20
N LEU A 76 -0.09 -15.78 -30.01
CA LEU A 76 -0.01 -15.86 -31.47
C LEU A 76 1.27 -16.58 -31.91
N THR A 77 1.46 -17.79 -31.40
CA THR A 77 2.59 -18.67 -31.67
C THR A 77 2.14 -19.81 -32.61
N PHE A 78 2.65 -19.81 -33.84
CA PHE A 78 2.23 -20.71 -34.92
C PHE A 78 3.37 -21.63 -35.35
N PRO A 79 3.48 -22.86 -34.80
CA PRO A 79 4.56 -23.79 -35.14
C PRO A 79 4.64 -24.15 -36.63
N ASP A 80 3.50 -24.29 -37.30
CA ASP A 80 3.47 -24.64 -38.73
C ASP A 80 3.79 -23.45 -39.64
N LEU A 81 3.77 -22.23 -39.09
CA LEU A 81 3.93 -20.97 -39.82
C LEU A 81 3.03 -20.91 -41.07
N ALA A 82 1.84 -21.50 -41.00
CA ALA A 82 0.94 -21.61 -42.14
C ALA A 82 0.18 -20.29 -42.34
N PRO A 83 -0.04 -19.82 -43.59
CA PRO A 83 -0.82 -18.61 -43.85
C PRO A 83 -2.21 -18.60 -43.18
N ALA A 84 -2.83 -19.77 -43.04
CA ALA A 84 -4.13 -19.93 -42.38
C ALA A 84 -4.10 -19.53 -40.89
N ASP A 85 -2.97 -19.68 -40.20
CA ASP A 85 -2.82 -19.32 -38.79
C ASP A 85 -2.75 -17.79 -38.61
N PHE A 86 -2.15 -17.07 -39.57
CA PHE A 86 -2.03 -15.61 -39.54
C PHE A 86 -3.32 -14.92 -39.96
N GLN A 87 -4.09 -15.53 -40.86
CA GLN A 87 -5.24 -14.91 -41.51
C GLN A 87 -6.30 -14.33 -40.54
N PRO A 88 -6.69 -15.00 -39.43
CA PRO A 88 -7.65 -14.45 -38.47
C PRO A 88 -7.18 -13.15 -37.79
N TRP A 89 -5.86 -12.92 -37.76
CA TRP A 89 -5.22 -11.83 -37.04
C TRP A 89 -4.76 -10.68 -37.94
N ILE A 90 -5.09 -10.75 -39.24
CA ILE A 90 -4.85 -9.67 -40.18
C ILE A 90 -5.87 -8.56 -39.95
N ASP A 91 -5.39 -7.32 -39.77
CA ASP A 91 -6.26 -6.15 -39.73
C ASP A 91 -6.91 -5.93 -41.11
N PRO A 92 -8.26 -5.97 -41.22
CA PRO A 92 -8.95 -5.69 -42.46
C PRO A 92 -8.65 -4.29 -43.02
N GLY A 93 -8.37 -3.32 -42.15
CA GLY A 93 -7.95 -1.97 -42.51
C GLY A 93 -6.58 -1.94 -43.17
N GLU A 94 -5.60 -2.68 -42.63
CA GLU A 94 -4.25 -2.84 -43.21
C GLU A 94 -4.36 -3.48 -44.60
N ALA A 95 -5.06 -4.61 -44.71
CA ALA A 95 -5.25 -5.31 -45.98
C ALA A 95 -5.87 -4.41 -47.05
N LYS A 96 -6.91 -3.64 -46.67
CA LYS A 96 -7.56 -2.68 -47.58
C LYS A 96 -6.64 -1.54 -47.97
N SER A 97 -5.86 -0.99 -47.03
CA SER A 97 -4.93 0.10 -47.29
C SER A 97 -3.81 -0.28 -48.26
N GLU A 98 -3.39 -1.54 -48.23
CA GLU A 98 -2.40 -2.11 -49.15
C GLU A 98 -3.00 -2.64 -50.45
N GLY A 99 -4.33 -2.56 -50.62
CA GLY A 99 -5.03 -3.07 -51.80
C GLY A 99 -5.00 -4.60 -51.92
N LYS A 100 -4.83 -5.32 -50.80
CA LYS A 100 -4.71 -6.79 -50.72
C LYS A 100 -5.94 -7.40 -50.04
N THR A 101 -6.14 -8.70 -50.25
CA THR A 101 -7.10 -9.47 -49.43
C THR A 101 -6.42 -9.94 -48.15
N ALA A 102 -7.20 -10.24 -47.10
CA ALA A 102 -6.65 -10.77 -45.86
C ALA A 102 -5.83 -12.06 -46.06
N ALA A 103 -6.25 -12.94 -46.98
CA ALA A 103 -5.53 -14.16 -47.31
C ALA A 103 -4.16 -13.90 -47.96
N VAL A 104 -4.09 -12.95 -48.89
CA VAL A 104 -2.81 -12.57 -49.54
C VAL A 104 -1.86 -11.95 -48.52
N LEU A 105 -2.37 -11.04 -47.68
CA LEU A 105 -1.55 -10.43 -46.64
C LEU A 105 -1.08 -11.46 -45.60
N ALA A 106 -1.92 -12.44 -45.25
CA ALA A 106 -1.54 -13.54 -44.37
C ALA A 106 -0.41 -14.40 -44.93
N GLU A 107 -0.42 -14.70 -46.23
CA GLU A 107 0.66 -15.44 -46.90
C GLU A 107 1.98 -14.67 -46.89
N GLU A 108 1.92 -13.35 -47.11
CA GLU A 108 3.08 -12.47 -46.99
C GLU A 108 3.60 -12.41 -45.55
N LYS A 109 2.74 -12.28 -44.54
CA LYS A 109 3.15 -12.26 -43.12
C LYS A 109 3.73 -13.60 -42.68
N ALA A 110 3.15 -14.72 -43.09
CA ALA A 110 3.68 -16.06 -42.82
C ALA A 110 5.08 -16.23 -43.43
N SER A 111 5.25 -15.80 -44.68
CA SER A 111 6.56 -15.83 -45.36
C SER A 111 7.57 -14.90 -44.68
N LEU A 112 7.14 -13.70 -44.27
CA LEU A 112 7.97 -12.74 -43.53
C LEU A 112 8.43 -13.32 -42.20
N TRP A 113 7.54 -13.95 -41.43
CA TRP A 113 7.88 -14.57 -40.15
C TRP A 113 8.82 -15.74 -40.33
N LYS A 114 8.54 -16.63 -41.29
CA LYS A 114 9.40 -17.78 -41.60
C LYS A 114 10.81 -17.36 -41.97
N ASN A 115 10.95 -16.38 -42.86
CA ASN A 115 12.27 -15.86 -43.26
C ASN A 115 12.95 -15.08 -42.12
N GLY A 116 12.17 -14.35 -41.32
CA GLY A 116 12.65 -13.62 -40.15
C GLY A 116 13.27 -14.56 -39.12
N LEU A 117 12.57 -15.63 -38.75
CA LEU A 117 13.06 -16.67 -37.83
C LEU A 117 14.31 -17.38 -38.37
N ALA A 118 14.27 -17.81 -39.63
CA ALA A 118 15.40 -18.48 -40.26
C ALA A 118 16.68 -17.60 -40.28
N GLY A 119 16.55 -16.28 -40.35
CA GLY A 119 17.67 -15.33 -40.26
C GLY A 119 18.35 -15.24 -38.88
N TRP A 120 17.83 -15.96 -37.90
CA TRP A 120 18.35 -16.09 -36.53
C TRP A 120 18.55 -17.57 -36.13
N ASP A 121 18.57 -18.49 -37.10
CA ASP A 121 18.63 -19.94 -36.86
C ASP A 121 17.48 -20.47 -35.99
N LEU A 122 16.30 -19.83 -36.09
CA LEU A 122 15.06 -20.23 -35.43
C LEU A 122 14.05 -20.72 -36.47
N ASP A 123 13.13 -21.57 -36.05
CA ASP A 123 12.07 -22.07 -36.93
C ASP A 123 10.80 -22.47 -36.14
N GLY A 124 9.87 -23.12 -36.84
CA GLY A 124 8.64 -23.63 -36.25
C GLY A 124 8.85 -24.65 -35.12
N THR A 125 9.97 -25.38 -35.12
CA THR A 125 10.29 -26.31 -34.02
C THR A 125 10.63 -25.55 -32.75
N THR A 126 11.30 -24.40 -32.85
CA THR A 126 11.54 -23.52 -31.70
C THR A 126 10.23 -23.02 -31.08
N ILE A 127 9.24 -22.68 -31.92
CA ILE A 127 7.90 -22.27 -31.45
C ILE A 127 7.19 -23.44 -30.78
N ALA A 128 7.27 -24.65 -31.36
CA ALA A 128 6.70 -25.85 -30.77
C ALA A 128 7.31 -26.17 -29.39
N ASP A 129 8.64 -26.03 -29.27
CA ASP A 129 9.36 -26.25 -28.01
C ASP A 129 8.90 -25.25 -26.93
N LEU A 130 8.75 -23.97 -27.27
CA LEU A 130 8.19 -22.95 -26.37
C LEU A 130 6.80 -23.37 -25.86
N ARG A 131 5.89 -23.75 -26.77
CA ARG A 131 4.53 -24.18 -26.40
C ARG A 131 4.48 -25.51 -25.63
N SER A 132 5.51 -26.34 -25.77
CA SER A 132 5.62 -27.58 -24.98
C SER A 132 6.11 -27.30 -23.56
N THR A 133 6.97 -26.30 -23.40
CA THR A 133 7.64 -25.93 -22.14
C THR A 133 6.73 -25.13 -21.22
N ALA A 134 5.96 -24.19 -21.76
CA ALA A 134 5.11 -23.28 -20.99
C ALA A 134 3.69 -23.20 -21.56
N ASP A 135 2.70 -22.96 -20.68
CA ASP A 135 1.37 -22.58 -21.13
C ASP A 135 1.15 -21.06 -21.01
N PHE A 136 0.13 -20.58 -21.72
CA PHE A 136 -0.15 -19.16 -21.87
C PHE A 136 -1.59 -18.87 -21.49
N THR A 137 -1.79 -18.00 -20.51
CA THR A 137 -3.11 -17.70 -19.96
C THR A 137 -3.34 -16.20 -19.96
N ILE A 138 -4.42 -15.76 -20.60
CA ILE A 138 -4.88 -14.37 -20.53
C ILE A 138 -5.96 -14.27 -19.46
N TYR A 139 -5.63 -13.61 -18.35
CA TYR A 139 -6.55 -13.23 -17.30
C TYR A 139 -7.22 -11.90 -17.63
N THR A 140 -8.55 -11.86 -17.55
CA THR A 140 -9.35 -10.65 -17.83
C THR A 140 -10.20 -10.27 -16.61
N PRO A 141 -9.65 -9.57 -15.60
CA PRO A 141 -10.43 -9.13 -14.45
C PRO A 141 -11.63 -8.27 -14.87
N GLY A 142 -12.79 -8.49 -14.24
CA GLY A 142 -14.03 -7.80 -14.60
C GLY A 142 -14.62 -8.19 -15.96
N SER A 143 -14.11 -9.24 -16.60
CA SER A 143 -14.49 -9.64 -17.95
C SER A 143 -14.44 -11.17 -18.12
N THR A 144 -15.27 -11.70 -19.01
CA THR A 144 -15.29 -13.13 -19.36
C THR A 144 -14.70 -13.41 -20.75
N ALA A 145 -13.93 -12.47 -21.28
CA ALA A 145 -13.34 -12.61 -22.61
C ALA A 145 -12.14 -13.57 -22.61
N GLY A 146 -11.31 -13.52 -21.58
CA GLY A 146 -10.28 -14.52 -21.31
C GLY A 146 -10.68 -15.39 -20.12
N VAL A 147 -9.69 -15.79 -19.32
CA VAL A 147 -9.93 -16.41 -18.02
C VAL A 147 -10.39 -15.32 -17.04
N PRO A 148 -11.62 -15.38 -16.50
CA PRO A 148 -12.06 -14.42 -15.49
C PRO A 148 -11.23 -14.61 -14.22
N LEU A 149 -10.89 -13.50 -13.58
CA LEU A 149 -10.08 -13.48 -12.36
C LEU A 149 -10.93 -12.95 -11.21
N ASN A 150 -11.06 -13.75 -10.16
CA ASN A 150 -11.79 -13.38 -8.96
C ASN A 150 -10.91 -12.45 -8.10
N ILE A 151 -11.15 -11.15 -8.23
CA ILE A 151 -10.36 -10.10 -7.56
C ILE A 151 -10.93 -9.78 -6.16
N VAL A 152 -12.25 -9.89 -5.98
CA VAL A 152 -12.93 -9.40 -4.77
C VAL A 152 -13.61 -10.53 -3.97
N GLY A 153 -13.93 -11.65 -4.59
CA GLY A 153 -14.78 -12.68 -4.00
C GLY A 153 -14.10 -13.59 -2.98
N SER A 154 -12.78 -13.78 -3.03
CA SER A 154 -12.04 -14.53 -2.00
C SER A 154 -11.05 -13.63 -1.25
N LEU A 155 -11.09 -13.71 0.08
CA LEU A 155 -10.17 -13.07 1.02
C LEU A 155 -9.43 -14.17 1.78
N ASP A 156 -8.65 -14.94 1.03
CA ASP A 156 -7.91 -16.06 1.59
C ASP A 156 -6.81 -15.59 2.54
N ALA A 157 -6.80 -16.17 3.74
CA ALA A 157 -5.80 -15.84 4.75
C ALA A 157 -4.41 -16.28 4.24
N PRO A 158 -3.43 -15.37 4.19
CA PRO A 158 -2.10 -15.72 3.68
C PRO A 158 -1.35 -16.61 4.68
N ALA A 159 -0.64 -17.61 4.16
CA ALA A 159 0.21 -18.50 4.94
C ALA A 159 1.54 -17.83 5.31
N ILE A 160 1.49 -16.79 6.16
CA ILE A 160 2.66 -16.02 6.59
C ILE A 160 2.89 -16.11 8.11
N ASP A 161 4.12 -15.82 8.52
CA ASP A 161 4.47 -15.62 9.93
C ASP A 161 4.07 -14.20 10.35
N TRP A 162 2.94 -14.06 11.06
CA TRP A 162 2.44 -12.77 11.54
C TRP A 162 3.39 -12.02 12.49
N GLU A 163 4.41 -12.67 13.06
CA GLU A 163 5.41 -11.96 13.87
C GLU A 163 6.47 -11.27 13.01
N LYS A 164 6.77 -11.82 11.82
CA LYS A 164 7.83 -11.32 10.93
C LYS A 164 7.29 -10.53 9.73
N ASP A 165 6.13 -10.92 9.22
CA ASP A 165 5.63 -10.52 7.91
C ASP A 165 4.26 -9.81 7.97
N ALA A 166 3.81 -9.38 9.16
CA ALA A 166 2.54 -8.66 9.31
C ALA A 166 2.40 -7.41 8.42
N GLU A 167 3.51 -6.76 8.07
CA GLU A 167 3.50 -5.61 7.15
C GLU A 167 2.97 -5.99 5.76
N ALA A 168 3.39 -7.13 5.21
CA ALA A 168 2.94 -7.57 3.89
C ALA A 168 1.44 -7.92 3.87
N ALA A 169 0.95 -8.62 4.89
CA ALA A 169 -0.47 -8.89 5.01
C ALA A 169 -1.29 -7.61 5.22
N ARG A 170 -0.80 -6.65 6.00
CA ARG A 170 -1.49 -5.35 6.16
C ARG A 170 -1.53 -4.55 4.88
N ASP A 171 -0.46 -4.56 4.09
CA ASP A 171 -0.41 -3.92 2.77
C ASP A 171 -1.39 -4.57 1.78
N GLU A 172 -1.54 -5.89 1.86
CA GLU A 172 -2.54 -6.64 1.09
C GLU A 172 -3.97 -6.27 1.50
N ILE A 173 -4.24 -6.22 2.82
CA ILE A 173 -5.52 -5.77 3.37
C ILE A 173 -5.81 -4.33 2.94
N GLU A 174 -4.85 -3.42 3.11
CA GLU A 174 -4.99 -2.00 2.76
C GLU A 174 -5.35 -1.84 1.27
N GLY A 175 -4.60 -2.50 0.39
CA GLY A 175 -4.84 -2.46 -1.06
C GLY A 175 -6.20 -3.04 -1.45
N TRP A 176 -6.62 -4.14 -0.82
CA TRP A 176 -7.92 -4.75 -1.07
C TRP A 176 -9.07 -3.86 -0.59
N VAL A 177 -8.97 -3.29 0.62
CA VAL A 177 -10.01 -2.44 1.23
C VAL A 177 -10.17 -1.14 0.44
N SER A 178 -9.05 -0.46 0.13
CA SER A 178 -9.08 0.78 -0.67
C SER A 178 -9.67 0.53 -2.06
N GLY A 179 -9.34 -0.61 -2.67
CA GLY A 179 -9.93 -1.03 -3.94
C GLY A 179 -11.43 -1.26 -3.89
N LEU A 180 -11.90 -2.05 -2.91
CA LEU A 180 -13.34 -2.31 -2.72
C LEU A 180 -14.11 -1.00 -2.50
N LEU A 181 -13.60 -0.11 -1.64
CA LEU A 181 -14.24 1.16 -1.34
C LEU A 181 -14.25 2.10 -2.56
N GLY A 182 -13.15 2.14 -3.32
CA GLY A 182 -13.07 2.89 -4.58
C GLY A 182 -14.11 2.42 -5.61
N LEU A 183 -14.33 1.10 -5.73
CA LEU A 183 -15.32 0.54 -6.66
C LEU A 183 -16.77 0.92 -6.32
N ILE A 184 -17.09 1.20 -5.04
CA ILE A 184 -18.40 1.74 -4.64
C ILE A 184 -18.43 3.27 -4.58
N GLY A 185 -17.38 3.93 -5.09
CA GLY A 185 -17.28 5.39 -5.15
C GLY A 185 -16.98 6.06 -3.81
N ILE A 186 -16.39 5.32 -2.86
CA ILE A 186 -15.95 5.85 -1.58
C ILE A 186 -14.43 6.04 -1.64
N ASP A 187 -14.00 7.30 -1.72
CA ASP A 187 -12.59 7.67 -1.53
C ASP A 187 -12.27 7.65 -0.03
N ALA A 188 -11.63 6.58 0.41
CA ALA A 188 -11.36 6.32 1.82
C ALA A 188 -9.86 6.38 2.10
N ASP A 189 -9.49 7.24 3.04
CA ASP A 189 -8.14 7.33 3.56
C ASP A 189 -7.91 6.17 4.56
N PRO A 190 -6.86 5.34 4.36
CA PRO A 190 -6.59 4.18 5.22
C PRO A 190 -6.42 4.49 6.72
N ILE A 191 -6.07 5.74 7.06
CA ILE A 191 -5.73 6.14 8.43
C ILE A 191 -6.92 6.78 9.14
N SER A 192 -7.80 7.46 8.41
CA SER A 192 -8.85 8.31 8.99
C SER A 192 -10.28 7.91 8.60
N SER A 193 -10.48 7.17 7.51
CA SER A 193 -11.82 6.75 7.10
C SER A 193 -12.30 5.56 7.92
N ARG A 194 -13.42 5.76 8.64
CA ARG A 194 -14.05 4.74 9.49
C ARG A 194 -14.44 3.47 8.73
N GLU A 195 -14.83 3.60 7.46
CA GLU A 195 -15.16 2.51 6.57
C GLU A 195 -13.95 1.61 6.34
N HIS A 196 -12.80 2.23 6.03
CA HIS A 196 -11.55 1.52 5.79
C HIS A 196 -11.05 0.86 7.07
N ILE A 197 -10.96 1.62 8.15
CA ILE A 197 -10.49 1.13 9.46
C ILE A 197 -11.29 -0.09 9.92
N LEU A 198 -12.63 -0.04 9.82
CA LEU A 198 -13.47 -1.17 10.21
C LEU A 198 -13.15 -2.41 9.37
N ILE A 199 -13.21 -2.30 8.04
CA ILE A 199 -13.03 -3.44 7.14
C ILE A 199 -11.62 -4.03 7.30
N ALA A 200 -10.59 -3.19 7.35
CA ALA A 200 -9.21 -3.62 7.52
C ALA A 200 -9.01 -4.42 8.82
N ASN A 201 -9.59 -3.96 9.94
CA ASN A 201 -9.50 -4.66 11.22
C ASN A 201 -10.29 -5.97 11.23
N LEU A 202 -11.44 -6.04 10.57
CA LEU A 202 -12.21 -7.29 10.43
C LEU A 202 -11.40 -8.34 9.66
N ILE A 203 -10.79 -7.95 8.55
CA ILE A 203 -9.95 -8.84 7.74
C ILE A 203 -8.69 -9.26 8.51
N GLU A 204 -7.95 -8.31 9.11
CA GLU A 204 -6.73 -8.62 9.88
C GLU A 204 -7.04 -9.59 11.04
N ARG A 205 -8.14 -9.37 11.76
CA ARG A 205 -8.57 -10.28 12.83
C ARG A 205 -8.84 -11.69 12.32
N SER A 206 -9.57 -11.81 11.21
CA SER A 206 -9.89 -13.12 10.63
C SER A 206 -8.62 -13.85 10.16
N TRP A 207 -7.74 -13.15 9.46
CA TRP A 207 -6.50 -13.75 8.95
C TRP A 207 -5.51 -14.10 10.06
N ARG A 208 -5.41 -13.31 11.14
CA ARG A 208 -4.63 -13.68 12.34
C ARG A 208 -5.14 -14.94 13.02
N ALA A 209 -6.45 -15.20 12.95
CA ALA A 209 -7.06 -16.42 13.44
C ALA A 209 -6.93 -17.61 12.45
N GLY A 210 -6.27 -17.41 11.31
CA GLY A 210 -6.12 -18.43 10.26
C GLY A 210 -7.38 -18.66 9.43
N ASN A 211 -8.38 -17.77 9.50
CA ASN A 211 -9.66 -17.91 8.84
C ASN A 211 -9.73 -17.04 7.58
N SER A 212 -9.90 -17.68 6.42
CA SER A 212 -10.28 -16.99 5.18
C SER A 212 -11.68 -16.38 5.28
N LEU A 213 -11.91 -15.30 4.56
CA LEU A 213 -13.23 -14.66 4.45
C LEU A 213 -13.75 -14.74 3.02
N ASP A 214 -15.07 -14.70 2.89
CA ASP A 214 -15.73 -14.31 1.65
C ASP A 214 -16.47 -12.98 1.86
N LEU A 215 -16.90 -12.38 0.76
CA LEU A 215 -17.57 -11.08 0.80
C LEU A 215 -18.91 -11.13 1.56
N ALA A 216 -19.60 -12.27 1.57
CA ALA A 216 -20.85 -12.47 2.28
C ALA A 216 -20.65 -12.45 3.80
N THR A 217 -19.62 -13.17 4.29
CA THR A 217 -19.22 -13.21 5.70
C THR A 217 -18.73 -11.84 6.15
N LEU A 218 -17.89 -11.18 5.34
CA LEU A 218 -17.44 -9.82 5.62
C LEU A 218 -18.62 -8.85 5.72
N LEU A 219 -19.61 -8.95 4.82
CA LEU A 219 -20.81 -8.12 4.87
C LEU A 219 -21.63 -8.34 6.16
N GLY A 220 -21.73 -9.59 6.61
CA GLY A 220 -22.33 -9.92 7.91
C GLY A 220 -21.55 -9.30 9.07
N GLN A 221 -20.22 -9.39 9.05
CA GLN A 221 -19.35 -8.80 10.05
C GLN A 221 -19.35 -7.26 10.02
N ILE A 222 -19.52 -6.60 8.88
CA ILE A 222 -19.65 -5.13 8.84
C ILE A 222 -20.94 -4.69 9.56
N GLN A 223 -22.05 -5.41 9.37
CA GLN A 223 -23.32 -5.08 10.04
C GLN A 223 -23.27 -5.37 11.54
N ARG A 224 -22.68 -6.50 11.92
CA ARG A 224 -22.49 -6.94 13.31
C ARG A 224 -21.02 -7.28 13.55
N PRO A 225 -20.16 -6.27 13.79
CA PRO A 225 -18.75 -6.50 14.00
C PRO A 225 -18.50 -7.40 15.21
N PRO A 226 -17.72 -8.49 15.09
CA PRO A 226 -17.30 -9.31 16.23
C PRO A 226 -16.22 -8.60 17.08
N ILE A 227 -16.22 -7.26 17.08
CA ILE A 227 -15.29 -6.38 17.80
C ILE A 227 -16.12 -5.36 18.55
N ARG A 228 -16.01 -5.38 19.89
CA ARG A 228 -16.70 -4.41 20.75
C ARG A 228 -16.11 -3.01 20.60
N LYS A 229 -14.77 -2.91 20.58
CA LYS A 229 -14.03 -1.64 20.47
C LYS A 229 -13.12 -1.61 19.24
N LEU A 230 -13.02 -0.44 18.60
CA LEU A 230 -11.98 -0.11 17.63
C LEU A 230 -11.07 0.97 18.24
N GLY A 231 -9.83 0.58 18.54
CA GLY A 231 -8.96 1.39 19.39
C GLY A 231 -9.58 1.55 20.77
N VAL A 232 -9.88 2.80 21.15
CA VAL A 232 -10.44 3.13 22.47
C VAL A 232 -11.94 3.44 22.45
N PHE A 233 -12.56 3.47 21.26
CA PHE A 233 -13.98 3.77 21.11
C PHE A 233 -14.79 2.49 21.00
N GLU A 234 -15.99 2.48 21.59
CA GLU A 234 -17.00 1.47 21.29
C GLU A 234 -17.36 1.53 19.80
N ILE A 235 -17.58 0.37 19.20
CA ILE A 235 -17.77 0.26 17.75
C ILE A 235 -18.99 1.05 17.26
N ASP A 236 -20.03 1.11 18.09
CA ASP A 236 -21.27 1.83 17.79
C ASP A 236 -21.10 3.35 17.89
N ASP A 237 -20.13 3.84 18.66
CA ASP A 237 -19.78 5.26 18.72
C ASP A 237 -18.87 5.65 17.55
N PHE A 238 -17.87 4.81 17.27
CA PHE A 238 -16.91 5.05 16.18
C PHE A 238 -17.58 4.96 14.81
N PHE A 239 -18.39 3.93 14.59
CA PHE A 239 -19.10 3.70 13.35
C PHE A 239 -20.53 3.20 13.64
N PRO A 240 -21.51 4.11 13.75
CA PRO A 240 -22.86 3.78 14.20
C PRO A 240 -23.56 2.69 13.38
N PRO A 241 -24.42 1.86 13.99
CA PRO A 241 -25.11 0.76 13.31
C PRO A 241 -25.87 1.18 12.04
N LYS A 242 -26.44 2.39 12.04
CA LYS A 242 -27.13 2.97 10.87
C LYS A 242 -26.16 3.18 9.70
N ASP A 243 -24.98 3.71 9.97
CA ASP A 243 -23.99 4.03 8.95
C ASP A 243 -23.29 2.74 8.47
N ARG A 244 -23.04 1.78 9.37
CA ARG A 244 -22.57 0.42 8.99
C ARG A 244 -23.57 -0.29 8.09
N LYS A 245 -24.88 -0.18 8.39
CA LYS A 245 -25.94 -0.71 7.53
C LYS A 245 -25.94 -0.02 6.16
N ALA A 246 -25.70 1.28 6.10
CA ALA A 246 -25.59 2.01 4.84
C ALA A 246 -24.38 1.55 4.01
N LEU A 247 -23.21 1.37 4.63
CA LEU A 247 -22.02 0.80 3.98
C LEU A 247 -22.28 -0.62 3.47
N ALA A 248 -22.89 -1.47 4.32
CA ALA A 248 -23.26 -2.82 3.93
C ALA A 248 -24.24 -2.83 2.74
N MET A 249 -25.22 -1.92 2.72
CA MET A 249 -26.13 -1.79 1.58
C MET A 249 -25.41 -1.33 0.30
N ALA A 250 -24.41 -0.44 0.40
CA ALA A 250 -23.61 0.00 -0.74
C ALA A 250 -22.77 -1.15 -1.31
N ILE A 251 -22.06 -1.90 -0.46
CA ILE A 251 -21.30 -3.09 -0.86
C ILE A 251 -22.23 -4.16 -1.46
N ASN A 252 -23.37 -4.42 -0.83
CA ASN A 252 -24.37 -5.35 -1.37
C ASN A 252 -24.92 -4.91 -2.74
N GLY A 253 -25.09 -3.59 -2.94
CA GLY A 253 -25.49 -3.02 -4.22
C GLY A 253 -24.45 -3.30 -5.32
N LEU A 254 -23.16 -3.23 -4.99
CA LEU A 254 -22.09 -3.64 -5.89
C LEU A 254 -22.17 -5.13 -6.21
N VAL A 255 -22.28 -6.00 -5.20
CA VAL A 255 -22.37 -7.46 -5.36
C VAL A 255 -23.57 -7.88 -6.22
N ALA A 256 -24.71 -7.22 -6.02
CA ALA A 256 -25.93 -7.48 -6.78
C ALA A 256 -25.89 -6.90 -8.21
N SER A 257 -24.88 -6.10 -8.56
CA SER A 257 -24.77 -5.52 -9.89
C SER A 257 -24.33 -6.58 -10.92
N PRO A 258 -25.03 -6.72 -12.05
CA PRO A 258 -24.61 -7.60 -13.14
C PRO A 258 -23.21 -7.28 -13.69
N SER A 259 -22.81 -6.00 -13.68
CA SER A 259 -21.47 -5.58 -14.12
C SER A 259 -20.36 -6.05 -13.18
N PHE A 260 -20.70 -6.36 -11.93
CA PHE A 260 -19.74 -6.77 -10.91
C PHE A 260 -19.62 -8.30 -10.78
N SER A 261 -20.57 -9.06 -11.32
CA SER A 261 -20.53 -10.53 -11.25
C SER A 261 -19.23 -11.10 -11.82
N SER A 262 -18.64 -10.46 -12.84
CA SER A 262 -17.35 -10.85 -13.43
C SER A 262 -16.11 -10.53 -12.58
N TRP A 263 -16.26 -9.78 -11.48
CA TRP A 263 -15.17 -9.44 -10.54
C TRP A 263 -15.07 -10.42 -9.36
N ILE A 264 -16.15 -11.14 -9.07
CA ILE A 264 -16.27 -12.12 -8.00
C ILE A 264 -16.36 -13.57 -8.51
N SER A 265 -16.35 -13.75 -9.83
CA SER A 265 -16.38 -15.06 -10.48
C SER A 265 -15.11 -15.29 -11.29
N GLY A 266 -14.75 -16.55 -11.48
CA GLY A 266 -13.52 -16.94 -12.17
C GLY A 266 -12.56 -17.69 -11.26
N GLU A 267 -11.34 -17.85 -11.76
CA GLU A 267 -10.24 -18.45 -11.00
C GLU A 267 -9.86 -17.55 -9.81
N PRO A 268 -9.58 -18.11 -8.62
CA PRO A 268 -9.08 -17.34 -7.48
C PRO A 268 -7.79 -16.59 -7.81
N LEU A 269 -7.61 -15.42 -7.19
CA LEU A 269 -6.36 -14.67 -7.29
C LEU A 269 -5.26 -15.33 -6.43
N ASP A 270 -4.65 -16.38 -6.97
CA ASP A 270 -3.55 -17.11 -6.34
C ASP A 270 -2.29 -17.09 -7.23
N ILE A 271 -1.23 -16.47 -6.73
CA ILE A 271 0.02 -16.26 -7.48
C ILE A 271 0.71 -17.58 -7.82
N GLN A 272 0.62 -18.59 -6.94
CA GLN A 272 1.25 -19.88 -7.19
C GLN A 272 0.63 -20.56 -8.41
N SER A 273 -0.71 -20.62 -8.47
CA SER A 273 -1.44 -21.21 -9.60
C SER A 273 -1.37 -20.38 -10.88
N MET A 274 -1.23 -19.05 -10.75
CA MET A 274 -0.98 -18.18 -11.90
C MET A 274 0.40 -18.40 -12.50
N LEU A 275 1.44 -18.63 -11.69
CA LEU A 275 2.81 -18.86 -12.17
C LEU A 275 3.03 -20.32 -12.60
N TRP A 276 2.37 -21.29 -11.97
CA TRP A 276 2.59 -22.71 -12.20
C TRP A 276 1.28 -23.47 -12.34
N LYS A 277 1.18 -24.29 -13.39
CA LYS A 277 0.06 -25.22 -13.60
C LYS A 277 0.60 -26.59 -13.96
N ASP A 278 0.29 -27.60 -13.16
CA ASP A 278 0.79 -28.97 -13.36
C ASP A 278 2.32 -29.03 -13.53
N ASP A 279 3.06 -28.31 -12.68
CA ASP A 279 4.53 -28.11 -12.72
C ASP A 279 5.07 -27.43 -14.00
N LYS A 280 4.21 -26.96 -14.90
CA LYS A 280 4.61 -26.15 -16.05
C LYS A 280 4.60 -24.65 -15.72
N PRO A 281 5.64 -23.91 -16.14
CA PRO A 281 5.65 -22.46 -16.03
C PRO A 281 4.54 -21.86 -16.89
N GLN A 282 3.94 -20.78 -16.40
CA GLN A 282 2.89 -20.06 -17.09
C GLN A 282 3.36 -18.68 -17.55
N ALA A 283 2.85 -18.26 -18.70
CA ALA A 283 2.76 -16.86 -19.08
C ALA A 283 1.40 -16.31 -18.61
N ALA A 284 1.36 -15.77 -17.40
CA ALA A 284 0.16 -15.19 -16.80
C ALA A 284 0.00 -13.74 -17.25
N ILE A 285 -0.74 -13.53 -18.35
CA ILE A 285 -1.00 -12.22 -18.93
C ILE A 285 -2.25 -11.63 -18.32
N VAL A 286 -2.10 -10.62 -17.49
CA VAL A 286 -3.23 -9.85 -16.95
C VAL A 286 -3.52 -8.71 -17.92
N TYR A 287 -4.60 -8.86 -18.67
CA TYR A 287 -5.07 -7.87 -19.63
C TYR A 287 -5.86 -6.76 -18.93
N LEU A 288 -5.38 -5.52 -19.06
CA LEU A 288 -5.87 -4.36 -18.30
C LEU A 288 -6.42 -3.24 -19.19
N ALA A 289 -6.37 -3.39 -20.52
CA ALA A 289 -6.71 -2.33 -21.46
C ALA A 289 -8.21 -1.98 -21.50
N HIS A 290 -9.10 -2.88 -21.07
CA HIS A 290 -10.55 -2.62 -20.98
C HIS A 290 -10.98 -1.93 -19.67
N LEU A 291 -10.09 -1.85 -18.68
CA LEU A 291 -10.37 -1.27 -17.38
C LEU A 291 -10.20 0.25 -17.41
N SER A 292 -11.01 0.95 -16.62
CA SER A 292 -10.78 2.35 -16.24
C SER A 292 -9.46 2.49 -15.46
N ASP A 293 -8.95 3.72 -15.34
CA ASP A 293 -7.68 3.95 -14.66
C ASP A 293 -7.72 3.53 -13.17
N ASP A 294 -8.83 3.78 -12.48
CA ASP A 294 -9.02 3.40 -11.07
C ASP A 294 -9.09 1.87 -10.89
N GLU A 295 -9.87 1.20 -11.73
CA GLU A 295 -9.95 -0.28 -11.77
C GLU A 295 -8.57 -0.89 -12.07
N ARG A 296 -7.82 -0.28 -12.98
CA ARG A 296 -6.47 -0.71 -13.34
C ARG A 296 -5.50 -0.56 -12.17
N GLN A 297 -5.50 0.59 -11.50
CA GLN A 297 -4.68 0.82 -10.30
C GLN A 297 -5.01 -0.21 -9.21
N PHE A 298 -6.30 -0.48 -8.98
CA PHE A 298 -6.73 -1.48 -8.01
C PHE A 298 -6.21 -2.87 -8.34
N VAL A 299 -6.46 -3.37 -9.55
CA VAL A 299 -6.05 -4.71 -9.98
C VAL A 299 -4.53 -4.88 -9.87
N VAL A 300 -3.76 -3.90 -10.35
CA VAL A 300 -2.30 -3.93 -10.28
C VAL A 300 -1.82 -3.92 -8.83
N THR A 301 -2.39 -3.08 -7.97
CA THR A 301 -2.03 -3.02 -6.55
C THR A 301 -2.24 -4.36 -5.87
N LEU A 302 -3.43 -4.96 -6.03
CA LEU A 302 -3.76 -6.23 -5.40
C LEU A 302 -2.87 -7.38 -5.89
N LEU A 303 -2.66 -7.48 -7.20
CA LEU A 303 -1.79 -8.50 -7.81
C LEU A 303 -0.36 -8.41 -7.26
N LEU A 304 0.21 -7.21 -7.20
CA LEU A 304 1.57 -7.02 -6.73
C LEU A 304 1.68 -7.22 -5.21
N SER A 305 0.67 -6.86 -4.42
CA SER A 305 0.61 -7.19 -2.99
C SER A 305 0.56 -8.70 -2.77
N LYS A 306 -0.30 -9.42 -3.51
CA LYS A 306 -0.33 -10.89 -3.49
C LYS A 306 1.01 -11.50 -3.92
N MET A 307 1.69 -10.92 -4.91
CA MET A 307 3.03 -11.33 -5.33
C MET A 307 4.06 -11.15 -4.21
N ILE A 308 3.99 -10.06 -3.44
CA ILE A 308 4.84 -9.80 -2.27
C ILE A 308 4.59 -10.84 -1.18
N THR A 309 3.33 -11.12 -0.88
CA THR A 309 2.95 -12.14 0.10
C THR A 309 3.44 -13.53 -0.33
N TRP A 310 3.23 -13.90 -1.60
CA TRP A 310 3.70 -15.16 -2.16
C TRP A 310 5.23 -15.27 -2.13
N MET A 311 5.97 -14.22 -2.53
CA MET A 311 7.44 -14.31 -2.56
C MET A 311 8.03 -14.50 -1.16
N ARG A 312 7.39 -13.97 -0.11
CA ARG A 312 7.87 -14.10 1.28
C ARG A 312 7.70 -15.52 1.85
N THR A 313 6.79 -16.32 1.29
CA THR A 313 6.68 -17.75 1.65
C THR A 313 7.74 -18.62 0.98
N GLN A 314 8.51 -18.05 0.05
CA GLN A 314 9.54 -18.76 -0.69
C GLN A 314 10.88 -18.80 0.04
N ALA A 315 11.62 -19.90 -0.13
CA ALA A 315 13.02 -19.96 0.30
C ALA A 315 13.88 -18.99 -0.52
N GLY A 316 14.84 -18.33 0.13
CA GLY A 316 15.76 -17.41 -0.56
C GLY A 316 16.61 -18.12 -1.62
N THR A 317 16.86 -17.44 -2.74
CA THR A 317 17.65 -17.98 -3.86
C THR A 317 18.33 -16.85 -4.64
N GLY A 318 19.47 -17.15 -5.24
CA GLY A 318 20.17 -16.26 -6.17
C GLY A 318 19.77 -16.44 -7.63
N ASP A 319 19.04 -17.51 -7.95
CA ASP A 319 18.55 -17.82 -9.29
C ASP A 319 17.22 -17.11 -9.56
N LEU A 320 16.95 -16.77 -10.83
CA LEU A 320 15.67 -16.21 -11.23
C LEU A 320 14.57 -17.29 -11.18
N ARG A 321 13.64 -17.14 -10.24
CA ARG A 321 12.49 -18.03 -10.00
C ARG A 321 11.27 -17.62 -10.82
N ALA A 322 11.00 -16.33 -10.92
CA ALA A 322 9.84 -15.80 -11.62
C ALA A 322 10.14 -14.37 -12.11
N LEU A 323 9.55 -14.01 -13.24
CA LEU A 323 9.69 -12.67 -13.83
C LEU A 323 8.35 -11.92 -13.80
N VAL A 324 8.32 -10.80 -13.11
CA VAL A 324 7.20 -9.83 -13.20
C VAL A 324 7.54 -8.84 -14.30
N TYR A 325 6.71 -8.77 -15.34
CA TYR A 325 6.85 -7.82 -16.43
C TYR A 325 5.70 -6.81 -16.40
N MET A 326 6.04 -5.53 -16.51
CA MET A 326 5.04 -4.46 -16.60
C MET A 326 5.25 -3.68 -17.89
N ASP A 327 4.30 -3.79 -18.83
CA ASP A 327 4.33 -2.92 -20.00
C ASP A 327 3.78 -1.53 -19.67
N GLU A 328 4.42 -0.49 -20.19
CA GLU A 328 4.06 0.91 -19.96
C GLU A 328 3.75 1.25 -18.49
N VAL A 329 4.78 1.31 -17.65
CA VAL A 329 4.66 1.59 -16.21
C VAL A 329 4.22 3.04 -15.87
N TYR A 330 3.97 3.86 -16.89
CA TYR A 330 3.50 5.24 -16.73
C TYR A 330 2.23 5.31 -15.87
N GLY A 331 2.24 6.20 -14.87
CA GLY A 331 1.12 6.39 -13.95
C GLY A 331 1.09 5.44 -12.74
N PHE A 332 1.89 4.37 -12.72
CA PHE A 332 1.96 3.44 -11.57
C PHE A 332 3.08 3.77 -10.59
N VAL A 333 4.18 4.35 -11.05
CA VAL A 333 5.36 4.68 -10.22
C VAL A 333 5.93 6.08 -10.55
N PRO A 334 5.10 7.15 -10.50
CA PRO A 334 5.54 8.51 -10.77
C PRO A 334 6.46 9.07 -9.68
N PRO A 335 7.39 9.99 -10.00
CA PRO A 335 8.32 10.56 -9.01
C PRO A 335 7.67 11.54 -8.02
N THR A 336 6.55 12.17 -8.37
CA THR A 336 5.92 13.25 -7.57
C THR A 336 4.59 12.88 -6.93
N ALA A 337 3.97 11.78 -7.34
CA ALA A 337 2.70 11.30 -6.80
C ALA A 337 2.87 9.93 -6.15
N GLU A 338 1.92 9.57 -5.29
CA GLU A 338 1.89 8.30 -4.55
C GLU A 338 0.61 7.52 -4.89
N PRO A 339 0.46 7.01 -6.13
CA PRO A 339 -0.66 6.14 -6.47
C PRO A 339 -0.56 4.80 -5.73
N PRO A 340 -1.67 4.07 -5.52
CA PRO A 340 -1.69 2.84 -4.71
C PRO A 340 -0.67 1.77 -5.16
N ALA A 341 -0.50 1.60 -6.48
CA ALA A 341 0.42 0.61 -7.04
C ALA A 341 1.91 0.93 -6.79
N LYS A 342 2.27 2.17 -6.43
CA LYS A 342 3.66 2.58 -6.26
C LYS A 342 4.36 1.85 -5.12
N LYS A 343 3.68 1.74 -3.97
CA LYS A 343 4.23 1.06 -2.77
C LYS A 343 4.61 -0.40 -3.05
N PRO A 344 3.75 -1.27 -3.62
CA PRO A 344 4.13 -2.64 -3.92
C PRO A 344 5.20 -2.74 -5.02
N ILE A 345 5.17 -1.89 -6.06
CA ILE A 345 6.24 -1.87 -7.09
C ILE A 345 7.60 -1.59 -6.44
N LEU A 346 7.70 -0.54 -5.62
CA LEU A 346 8.94 -0.19 -4.94
C LEU A 346 9.38 -1.24 -3.91
N THR A 347 8.44 -1.97 -3.32
CA THR A 347 8.73 -3.08 -2.40
C THR A 347 9.34 -4.25 -3.13
N LEU A 348 8.75 -4.65 -4.27
CA LEU A 348 9.33 -5.69 -5.13
C LEU A 348 10.74 -5.29 -5.57
N LEU A 349 10.94 -4.08 -6.10
CA LEU A 349 12.26 -3.62 -6.56
C LEU A 349 13.34 -3.57 -5.45
N LYS A 350 12.95 -3.51 -4.18
CA LYS A 350 13.91 -3.49 -3.05
C LYS A 350 14.17 -4.87 -2.47
N GLN A 351 13.17 -5.73 -2.43
CA GLN A 351 13.19 -6.94 -1.60
C GLN A 351 13.12 -8.23 -2.42
N ALA A 352 12.55 -8.20 -3.63
CA ALA A 352 12.27 -9.40 -4.43
C ALA A 352 13.55 -10.15 -4.88
N ARG A 353 14.69 -9.45 -4.97
CA ARG A 353 16.01 -10.03 -5.25
C ARG A 353 16.34 -11.22 -4.36
N ALA A 354 16.04 -11.14 -3.06
CA ALA A 354 16.39 -12.20 -2.10
C ALA A 354 15.62 -13.51 -2.33
N PHE A 355 14.49 -13.43 -3.04
CA PHE A 355 13.57 -14.54 -3.29
C PHE A 355 13.65 -15.05 -4.74
N GLY A 356 14.56 -14.50 -5.55
CA GLY A 356 14.68 -14.84 -6.97
C GLY A 356 13.57 -14.27 -7.85
N VAL A 357 12.85 -13.24 -7.40
CA VAL A 357 11.79 -12.61 -8.20
C VAL A 357 12.37 -11.38 -8.90
N GLY A 358 12.40 -11.44 -10.23
CA GLY A 358 12.82 -10.33 -11.08
C GLY A 358 11.66 -9.43 -11.47
N VAL A 359 11.94 -8.15 -11.70
CA VAL A 359 10.95 -7.17 -12.18
C VAL A 359 11.53 -6.49 -13.40
N LEU A 360 10.81 -6.52 -14.51
CA LEU A 360 11.19 -5.87 -15.76
C LEU A 360 10.14 -4.83 -16.14
N LEU A 361 10.52 -3.55 -16.03
CA LEU A 361 9.64 -2.42 -16.29
C LEU A 361 9.87 -1.87 -17.70
N SER A 362 8.81 -1.72 -18.49
CA SER A 362 8.87 -1.05 -19.80
C SER A 362 8.19 0.31 -19.71
N THR A 363 8.81 1.36 -20.28
CA THR A 363 8.21 2.71 -20.32
C THR A 363 8.59 3.48 -21.57
N GLN A 364 7.66 4.28 -22.09
CA GLN A 364 7.93 5.26 -23.13
C GLN A 364 8.45 6.58 -22.56
N ASN A 365 8.11 6.89 -21.30
CA ASN A 365 8.37 8.16 -20.64
C ASN A 365 9.25 7.95 -19.41
N PRO A 366 10.59 7.98 -19.55
CA PRO A 366 11.50 7.72 -18.44
C PRO A 366 11.54 8.84 -17.39
N VAL A 367 11.12 10.05 -17.77
CA VAL A 367 11.01 11.19 -16.85
C VAL A 367 9.98 10.95 -15.76
N ASP A 368 8.97 10.12 -16.05
CA ASP A 368 7.87 9.82 -15.15
C ASP A 368 8.09 8.54 -14.34
N LEU A 369 9.33 8.03 -14.29
CA LEU A 369 9.73 6.90 -13.45
C LEU A 369 10.39 7.39 -12.16
N ASP A 370 9.93 6.88 -11.01
CA ASP A 370 10.49 7.19 -9.69
C ASP A 370 12.00 6.85 -9.62
N TYR A 371 12.78 7.73 -8.99
CA TYR A 371 14.23 7.54 -8.89
C TYR A 371 14.62 6.27 -8.15
N LYS A 372 13.82 5.82 -7.17
CA LYS A 372 14.06 4.56 -6.44
C LYS A 372 13.84 3.35 -7.35
N ALA A 373 12.89 3.43 -8.29
CA ALA A 373 12.69 2.35 -9.24
C ALA A 373 13.89 2.22 -10.18
N MET A 374 14.41 3.36 -10.64
CA MET A 374 15.62 3.40 -11.47
C MET A 374 16.87 2.92 -10.73
N SER A 375 17.11 3.37 -9.50
CA SER A 375 18.33 3.04 -8.76
C SER A 375 18.45 1.56 -8.36
N ASN A 376 17.33 0.84 -8.29
CA ASN A 376 17.31 -0.58 -7.95
C ASN A 376 17.40 -1.50 -9.17
N ALA A 377 17.35 -0.96 -10.39
CA ALA A 377 17.47 -1.74 -11.62
C ALA A 377 18.94 -1.92 -12.02
N GLY A 378 19.38 -3.17 -12.03
CA GLY A 378 20.72 -3.57 -12.44
C GLY A 378 20.86 -3.81 -13.94
N THR A 379 19.76 -3.99 -14.67
CA THR A 379 19.72 -4.13 -16.13
C THR A 379 18.98 -2.96 -16.77
N TRP A 380 19.56 -2.39 -17.82
CA TRP A 380 19.00 -1.28 -18.58
C TRP A 380 19.07 -1.58 -20.08
N CYS A 381 17.92 -1.58 -20.73
CA CYS A 381 17.82 -1.67 -22.19
C CYS A 381 17.27 -0.33 -22.71
N VAL A 382 18.18 0.51 -23.22
CA VAL A 382 17.84 1.85 -23.72
C VAL A 382 17.78 1.82 -25.24
N GLY A 383 16.58 1.91 -25.79
CA GLY A 383 16.36 2.13 -27.21
C GLY A 383 16.41 3.61 -27.57
N ARG A 384 16.11 3.91 -28.84
CA ARG A 384 16.05 5.30 -29.33
C ARG A 384 15.10 6.17 -28.52
N LEU A 385 15.52 7.40 -28.20
CA LEU A 385 14.74 8.41 -27.46
C LEU A 385 14.40 9.63 -28.33
N GLN A 386 13.25 10.28 -28.08
CA GLN A 386 12.78 11.42 -28.87
C GLN A 386 13.34 12.77 -28.39
N THR A 387 13.40 13.00 -27.08
CA THR A 387 13.70 14.32 -26.53
C THR A 387 15.02 14.35 -25.77
N GLU A 388 15.70 15.49 -25.80
CA GLU A 388 16.93 15.72 -25.02
C GLU A 388 16.68 15.60 -23.51
N ARG A 389 15.45 15.90 -23.05
CA ARG A 389 15.06 15.72 -21.65
C ARG A 389 15.02 14.26 -21.24
N ASP A 390 14.46 13.39 -22.08
CA ASP A 390 14.40 11.95 -21.82
C ASP A 390 15.81 11.35 -21.78
N LYS A 391 16.66 11.75 -22.73
CA LYS A 391 18.08 11.35 -22.77
C LYS A 391 18.82 11.79 -21.52
N ALA A 392 18.74 13.07 -21.16
CA ALA A 392 19.41 13.60 -19.98
C ALA A 392 19.00 12.85 -18.70
N ARG A 393 17.72 12.51 -18.58
CA ARG A 393 17.21 11.73 -17.45
C ARG A 393 17.77 10.30 -17.42
N ILE A 394 17.83 9.63 -18.57
CA ILE A 394 18.40 8.28 -18.66
C ILE A 394 19.91 8.28 -18.40
N LEU A 395 20.63 9.28 -18.91
CA LEU A 395 22.07 9.43 -18.65
C LEU A 395 22.34 9.66 -17.16
N GLU A 396 21.54 10.48 -16.48
CA GLU A 396 21.59 10.67 -15.02
C GLU A 396 21.34 9.36 -14.28
N ALA A 397 20.31 8.61 -14.67
CA ALA A 397 19.97 7.33 -14.07
C ALA A 397 21.09 6.29 -14.26
N LEU A 398 21.62 6.15 -15.47
CA LEU A 398 22.74 5.26 -15.77
C LEU A 398 23.98 5.63 -14.96
N GLN A 399 24.36 6.90 -14.89
CA GLN A 399 25.49 7.35 -14.06
C GLN A 399 25.30 6.99 -12.59
N SER A 400 24.11 7.22 -12.05
CA SER A 400 23.80 6.94 -10.65
C SER A 400 23.80 5.45 -10.31
N ALA A 401 23.35 4.60 -11.24
CA ALA A 401 23.25 3.16 -11.02
C ALA A 401 24.58 2.41 -11.24
N SER A 402 25.44 2.93 -12.13
CA SER A 402 26.59 2.18 -12.66
C SER A 402 27.96 2.80 -12.38
N GLY A 403 28.02 4.08 -11.96
CA GLY A 403 29.27 4.80 -11.80
C GLY A 403 30.01 5.09 -13.12
N LEU A 404 29.35 4.92 -14.28
CA LEU A 404 29.91 5.25 -15.59
C LEU A 404 30.29 6.74 -15.66
N THR A 405 31.50 7.02 -16.14
CA THR A 405 32.07 8.37 -16.17
C THR A 405 32.02 9.06 -17.54
N ASP A 406 31.86 8.32 -18.64
CA ASP A 406 31.85 8.90 -19.99
C ASP A 406 30.43 9.13 -20.52
N VAL A 407 29.85 10.24 -20.08
CA VAL A 407 28.49 10.67 -20.43
C VAL A 407 28.37 11.02 -21.91
N GLY A 408 29.44 11.56 -22.51
CA GLY A 408 29.42 12.04 -23.89
C GLY A 408 29.36 10.90 -24.90
N GLU A 409 30.11 9.83 -24.65
CA GLU A 409 30.07 8.63 -25.50
C GLU A 409 28.72 7.90 -25.43
N LEU A 410 28.13 7.80 -24.23
CA LEU A 410 26.79 7.21 -24.05
C LEU A 410 25.70 8.02 -24.74
N ASP A 411 25.76 9.35 -24.65
CA ASP A 411 24.80 10.24 -25.31
C ASP A 411 24.86 10.11 -26.85
N ALA A 412 26.07 10.08 -27.41
CA ALA A 412 26.29 9.87 -28.83
C ALA A 412 25.76 8.49 -29.27
N THR A 413 26.01 7.46 -28.46
CA THR A 413 25.56 6.08 -28.71
C THR A 413 24.04 6.00 -28.75
N ILE A 414 23.34 6.49 -27.72
CA ILE A 414 21.87 6.47 -27.63
C ILE A 414 21.24 7.26 -28.79
N SER A 415 21.87 8.38 -29.19
CA SER A 415 21.42 9.20 -30.31
C SER A 415 21.58 8.53 -31.67
N GLY A 416 22.54 7.59 -31.79
CA GLY A 416 22.82 6.83 -33.00
C GLY A 416 22.00 5.55 -33.18
N LEU A 417 21.23 5.12 -32.17
CA LEU A 417 20.48 3.87 -32.23
C LEU A 417 19.37 3.88 -33.29
N ASP A 418 19.36 2.84 -34.13
CA ASP A 418 18.29 2.58 -35.08
C ASP A 418 17.09 1.86 -34.45
N LYS A 419 16.04 1.67 -35.25
CA LYS A 419 14.86 0.91 -34.84
C LYS A 419 15.26 -0.53 -34.48
N ARG A 420 14.79 -1.02 -33.32
CA ARG A 420 15.10 -2.32 -32.72
C ARG A 420 16.56 -2.50 -32.27
N GLN A 421 17.34 -1.42 -32.22
CA GLN A 421 18.64 -1.42 -31.56
C GLN A 421 18.52 -0.85 -30.14
N PHE A 422 19.28 -1.44 -29.24
CA PHE A 422 19.27 -1.11 -27.83
C PHE A 422 20.70 -1.07 -27.30
N LEU A 423 20.97 -0.10 -26.44
CA LEU A 423 22.08 -0.13 -25.51
C LEU A 423 21.67 -1.01 -24.33
N LEU A 424 22.34 -2.14 -24.15
CA LEU A 424 22.26 -2.95 -22.94
C LEU A 424 23.36 -2.52 -21.98
N HIS A 425 22.94 -2.11 -20.79
CA HIS A 425 23.84 -1.88 -19.67
C HIS A 425 23.44 -2.80 -18.52
N ASN A 426 24.40 -3.57 -18.03
CA ASN A 426 24.23 -4.49 -16.91
C ASN A 426 25.29 -4.17 -15.85
N THR A 427 24.86 -3.95 -14.61
CA THR A 427 25.75 -3.64 -13.47
C THR A 427 26.79 -4.73 -13.17
N ARG A 428 26.60 -5.95 -13.67
CA ARG A 428 27.56 -7.05 -13.53
C ARG A 428 28.59 -7.11 -14.67
N GLU A 429 28.35 -6.36 -15.74
CA GLU A 429 29.26 -6.24 -16.88
C GLU A 429 30.04 -4.92 -16.82
N LYS A 430 31.25 -4.92 -17.39
CA LYS A 430 32.15 -3.75 -17.33
C LYS A 430 31.80 -2.69 -18.36
N GLU A 431 31.34 -3.11 -19.53
CA GLU A 431 31.11 -2.24 -20.67
C GLU A 431 29.69 -2.50 -21.20
N PRO A 432 28.94 -1.44 -21.55
CA PRO A 432 27.64 -1.63 -22.17
C PRO A 432 27.80 -2.20 -23.59
N SER A 433 26.86 -3.04 -24.02
CA SER A 433 26.81 -3.55 -25.38
C SER A 433 25.69 -2.89 -26.17
N ILE A 434 25.86 -2.80 -27.49
CA ILE A 434 24.76 -2.43 -28.39
C ILE A 434 24.33 -3.70 -29.09
N PHE A 435 23.03 -3.95 -29.16
CA PHE A 435 22.50 -5.12 -29.84
C PHE A 435 21.22 -4.78 -30.60
N THR A 436 20.90 -5.60 -31.60
CA THR A 436 19.60 -5.64 -32.25
C THR A 436 18.87 -6.91 -31.86
N THR A 437 17.57 -6.82 -31.65
CA THR A 437 16.77 -7.94 -31.15
C THR A 437 16.69 -9.08 -32.16
N ARG A 438 16.65 -10.33 -31.69
CA ARG A 438 16.26 -11.47 -32.54
C ARG A 438 14.84 -11.30 -33.07
N TRP A 439 14.46 -12.12 -34.05
CA TRP A 439 13.06 -12.20 -34.44
C TRP A 439 12.24 -12.84 -33.31
N ALA A 440 11.08 -12.26 -33.00
CA ALA A 440 10.18 -12.81 -31.99
C ALA A 440 9.54 -14.12 -32.50
N LEU A 441 9.37 -15.09 -31.61
CA LEU A 441 8.67 -16.35 -31.91
C LEU A 441 7.17 -16.09 -32.12
N SER A 442 6.64 -15.12 -31.37
CA SER A 442 5.25 -14.68 -31.40
C SER A 442 4.99 -13.73 -32.58
N TYR A 443 3.79 -13.81 -33.18
CA TYR A 443 3.35 -12.88 -34.20
C TYR A 443 2.96 -11.53 -33.60
N LEU A 444 3.75 -10.50 -33.88
CA LEU A 444 3.61 -9.16 -33.31
C LEU A 444 2.64 -8.29 -34.14
N ARG A 445 1.33 -8.54 -34.00
CA ARG A 445 0.31 -7.81 -34.77
C ARG A 445 -0.13 -6.48 -34.13
N GLY A 446 0.29 -6.20 -32.90
CA GLY A 446 -0.22 -5.08 -32.09
C GLY A 446 -1.32 -5.52 -31.12
N PRO A 447 -2.02 -4.58 -30.47
CA PRO A 447 -2.89 -4.91 -29.35
C PRO A 447 -4.15 -5.65 -29.81
N LEU A 448 -4.53 -6.72 -29.10
CA LEU A 448 -5.76 -7.47 -29.37
C LEU A 448 -6.96 -6.82 -28.69
N THR A 449 -8.13 -6.85 -29.34
CA THR A 449 -9.38 -6.42 -28.71
C THR A 449 -9.93 -7.50 -27.79
N LYS A 450 -10.87 -7.10 -26.92
CA LYS A 450 -11.56 -8.02 -26.01
C LYS A 450 -12.26 -9.17 -26.75
N GLU A 451 -12.86 -8.89 -27.91
CA GLU A 451 -13.53 -9.91 -28.73
C GLU A 451 -12.52 -10.89 -29.31
N GLN A 452 -11.37 -10.40 -29.79
CA GLN A 452 -10.30 -11.24 -30.33
C GLN A 452 -9.67 -12.14 -29.25
N ILE A 453 -9.60 -11.67 -28.00
CA ILE A 453 -9.18 -12.50 -26.87
C ILE A 453 -10.17 -13.65 -26.67
N GLY A 454 -11.48 -13.39 -26.77
CA GLY A 454 -12.53 -14.42 -26.70
C GLY A 454 -12.37 -15.53 -27.74
N ASP A 455 -12.01 -15.17 -28.97
CA ASP A 455 -11.77 -16.15 -30.04
C ASP A 455 -10.48 -16.96 -29.84
N LEU A 456 -9.51 -16.36 -29.15
CA LEU A 456 -8.20 -16.95 -28.84
C LEU A 456 -8.25 -17.92 -27.65
N THR A 457 -9.13 -17.67 -26.68
CA THR A 457 -9.25 -18.46 -25.45
C THR A 457 -10.53 -19.30 -25.43
N SER A 458 -10.40 -20.62 -25.47
CA SER A 458 -11.51 -21.55 -25.22
C SER A 458 -11.58 -21.90 -23.73
N TYR A 459 -12.04 -20.96 -22.90
CA TYR A 459 -12.15 -21.20 -21.46
C TYR A 459 -13.28 -22.19 -21.14
N VAL A 460 -12.94 -23.28 -20.44
CA VAL A 460 -13.88 -24.21 -19.80
C VAL A 460 -13.65 -24.10 -18.29
N PRO A 461 -14.67 -23.76 -17.47
CA PRO A 461 -14.50 -23.59 -16.03
C PRO A 461 -13.94 -24.83 -15.34
N SER A 462 -12.90 -24.66 -14.53
CA SER A 462 -12.37 -25.72 -13.66
C SER A 462 -13.33 -25.96 -12.49
N THR A 463 -13.89 -27.16 -12.37
CA THR A 463 -14.70 -27.56 -11.22
C THR A 463 -13.77 -27.98 -10.08
N ALA A 464 -13.34 -27.04 -9.23
CA ALA A 464 -12.59 -27.34 -8.01
C ALA A 464 -13.42 -27.03 -6.74
N SER A 465 -13.90 -28.13 -6.15
CA SER A 465 -14.34 -28.45 -4.79
C SER A 465 -14.23 -27.38 -3.68
N THR A 466 -15.37 -26.86 -3.23
CA THR A 466 -15.54 -26.28 -1.88
C THR A 466 -16.02 -27.36 -0.90
N SER A 467 -15.13 -27.82 -0.02
CA SER A 467 -15.49 -28.69 1.12
C SER A 467 -15.67 -27.85 2.38
N GLY A 468 -16.91 -27.60 2.78
CA GLY A 468 -17.25 -27.05 4.11
C GLY A 468 -17.41 -28.16 5.15
N PRO A 469 -17.04 -27.95 6.44
CA PRO A 469 -17.30 -28.91 7.50
C PRO A 469 -18.79 -28.90 7.91
N LYS A 470 -19.33 -30.09 8.20
CA LYS A 470 -20.71 -30.30 8.69
C LYS A 470 -20.76 -30.21 10.21
N ASP A 471 -21.76 -29.48 10.70
CA ASP A 471 -22.30 -29.61 12.05
C ASP A 471 -22.94 -30.99 12.25
N ASP A 472 -22.57 -31.66 13.33
CA ASP A 472 -23.37 -32.69 13.98
C ASP A 472 -23.23 -32.46 15.49
N LEU A 473 -24.35 -32.33 16.20
CA LEU A 473 -24.65 -33.00 17.46
C LEU A 473 -25.99 -32.47 18.03
N ALA A 474 -27.01 -33.31 17.94
CA ALA A 474 -28.27 -33.15 18.67
C ALA A 474 -28.50 -34.41 19.52
N GLY A 475 -28.59 -34.20 20.83
CA GLY A 475 -29.53 -34.86 21.74
C GLY A 475 -29.21 -36.28 22.24
N GLU A 476 -29.09 -36.42 23.56
CA GLU A 476 -29.88 -37.39 24.32
C GLU A 476 -29.91 -37.07 25.83
N GLN A 477 -31.13 -36.96 26.39
CA GLN A 477 -31.44 -36.98 27.81
C GLN A 477 -31.69 -38.44 28.27
N THR A 478 -31.42 -38.78 29.54
CA THR A 478 -32.45 -39.15 30.55
C THR A 478 -31.88 -39.78 31.84
N SER A 479 -32.40 -39.30 32.99
CA SER A 479 -32.73 -39.97 34.27
C SER A 479 -31.65 -40.74 35.04
N ASP A 480 -31.55 -40.77 36.38
CA ASP A 480 -32.49 -40.46 37.47
C ASP A 480 -31.63 -40.39 38.76
N ALA A 481 -31.83 -39.41 39.65
CA ALA A 481 -31.12 -39.33 40.93
C ALA A 481 -32.10 -39.20 42.11
N SER A 482 -31.85 -40.01 43.13
CA SER A 482 -32.69 -40.21 44.32
C SER A 482 -32.53 -39.06 45.34
N ALA A 483 -33.63 -38.71 46.02
CA ALA A 483 -33.69 -37.65 47.04
C ALA A 483 -32.77 -37.91 48.26
N PRO A 484 -32.04 -36.90 48.78
CA PRO A 484 -31.32 -37.00 50.05
C PRO A 484 -32.05 -36.31 51.22
N GLU A 485 -31.76 -36.81 52.42
CA GLU A 485 -32.20 -36.30 53.73
C GLU A 485 -31.68 -34.88 54.01
N LEU A 486 -32.53 -34.03 54.60
CA LEU A 486 -32.22 -32.64 54.98
C LEU A 486 -31.17 -32.58 56.10
N ALA A 487 -30.10 -31.82 55.88
CA ALA A 487 -29.05 -31.52 56.86
C ALA A 487 -29.41 -30.32 57.77
N ASP A 488 -28.89 -30.34 59.01
CA ASP A 488 -29.09 -29.31 60.04
C ASP A 488 -28.80 -27.88 59.52
N GLY A 489 -29.76 -26.96 59.69
CA GLY A 489 -29.63 -25.55 59.34
C GLY A 489 -30.25 -25.13 57.99
N THR A 490 -30.90 -26.04 57.29
CA THR A 490 -31.66 -25.75 56.06
C THR A 490 -33.17 -25.81 56.29
N THR A 491 -33.92 -24.93 55.62
CA THR A 491 -35.39 -24.90 55.68
C THR A 491 -35.99 -24.96 54.27
N PRO A 492 -37.08 -25.72 54.02
CA PRO A 492 -37.79 -25.70 52.75
C PRO A 492 -38.66 -24.44 52.58
N VAL A 493 -38.82 -23.65 53.65
CA VAL A 493 -39.55 -22.38 53.64
C VAL A 493 -38.55 -21.24 53.55
N MET A 494 -38.66 -20.42 52.50
CA MET A 494 -37.86 -19.22 52.32
C MET A 494 -38.02 -18.29 53.53
N PRO A 495 -36.91 -17.78 54.11
CA PRO A 495 -36.96 -16.77 55.17
C PRO A 495 -37.78 -15.56 54.77
N THR A 496 -38.51 -14.98 55.73
CA THR A 496 -39.28 -13.76 55.48
C THR A 496 -38.33 -12.59 55.17
N VAL A 497 -38.65 -11.84 54.12
CA VAL A 497 -37.91 -10.67 53.64
C VAL A 497 -38.83 -9.46 53.74
N ALA A 498 -38.26 -8.28 54.00
CA ALA A 498 -39.05 -7.05 54.05
C ALA A 498 -39.76 -6.76 52.71
N ASP A 499 -41.06 -6.45 52.76
CA ASP A 499 -41.96 -6.26 51.59
C ASP A 499 -41.48 -5.28 50.50
N SER A 500 -40.52 -4.40 50.82
CA SER A 500 -39.98 -3.40 49.88
C SER A 500 -38.74 -3.85 49.12
N ILE A 501 -38.28 -5.10 49.30
CA ILE A 501 -37.08 -5.65 48.67
C ILE A 501 -37.49 -6.73 47.68
N SER A 502 -37.09 -6.58 46.42
CA SER A 502 -37.26 -7.63 45.41
C SER A 502 -36.39 -8.83 45.75
N VAL A 503 -36.96 -10.02 45.56
CA VAL A 503 -36.32 -11.31 45.82
C VAL A 503 -36.31 -12.11 44.53
N TYR A 504 -35.15 -12.65 44.18
CA TYR A 504 -34.98 -13.50 43.00
C TYR A 504 -34.17 -14.75 43.34
N HIS A 505 -34.20 -15.72 42.45
CA HIS A 505 -33.40 -16.94 42.47
C HIS A 505 -32.46 -16.91 41.27
N VAL A 506 -31.20 -17.27 41.48
CA VAL A 506 -30.22 -17.26 40.39
C VAL A 506 -30.45 -18.49 39.50
N ASP A 507 -30.54 -18.27 38.19
CA ASP A 507 -30.58 -19.33 37.19
C ASP A 507 -29.27 -20.13 37.25
N PRO A 508 -29.30 -21.45 37.51
CA PRO A 508 -28.11 -22.30 37.52
C PRO A 508 -27.29 -22.25 36.22
N ALA A 509 -27.90 -21.84 35.09
CA ALA A 509 -27.21 -21.68 33.81
C ALA A 509 -26.43 -20.36 33.69
N ALA A 510 -26.55 -19.43 34.65
CA ALA A 510 -25.83 -18.17 34.61
C ALA A 510 -24.31 -18.42 34.69
N PRO A 511 -23.51 -17.80 33.80
CA PRO A 511 -22.10 -18.18 33.55
C PRO A 511 -21.17 -17.91 34.73
N TRP A 512 -21.62 -17.13 35.72
CA TRP A 512 -20.86 -16.73 36.91
C TRP A 512 -21.22 -17.54 38.17
N VAL A 513 -22.24 -18.39 38.12
CA VAL A 513 -22.72 -19.13 39.32
C VAL A 513 -21.65 -20.04 39.89
N GLU A 514 -20.83 -20.66 39.05
CA GLU A 514 -19.72 -21.53 39.49
C GLU A 514 -18.64 -20.78 40.30
N GLU A 515 -18.53 -19.46 40.16
CA GLU A 515 -17.58 -18.64 40.93
C GLU A 515 -18.06 -18.37 42.36
N LEU A 516 -19.38 -18.37 42.57
CA LEU A 516 -20.02 -17.97 43.83
C LEU A 516 -20.76 -19.10 44.55
N GLY A 517 -20.98 -20.22 43.88
CA GLY A 517 -21.82 -21.31 44.37
C GLY A 517 -21.65 -22.60 43.57
N ASN A 518 -22.68 -23.44 43.60
CA ASN A 518 -22.72 -24.72 42.92
C ASN A 518 -24.06 -24.87 42.17
N PRO A 519 -24.08 -24.82 40.83
CA PRO A 519 -25.31 -24.83 40.04
C PRO A 519 -26.14 -26.10 40.22
N ASP A 520 -25.52 -27.22 40.62
CA ASP A 520 -26.21 -28.49 40.84
C ASP A 520 -26.85 -28.62 42.24
N SER A 521 -26.71 -27.59 43.09
CA SER A 521 -27.19 -27.64 44.47
C SER A 521 -28.67 -27.26 44.60
N ALA A 522 -29.42 -28.09 45.34
CA ALA A 522 -30.77 -27.76 45.79
C ALA A 522 -30.80 -26.88 47.05
N THR A 523 -29.63 -26.50 47.59
CA THR A 523 -29.50 -25.63 48.75
C THR A 523 -29.03 -24.24 48.31
N TYR A 524 -29.78 -23.21 48.72
CA TYR A 524 -29.56 -21.83 48.34
C TYR A 524 -29.09 -21.01 49.54
N THR A 525 -28.12 -20.12 49.30
CA THR A 525 -27.64 -19.11 50.25
C THR A 525 -28.08 -17.72 49.79
N ALA A 526 -28.39 -16.85 50.75
CA ALA A 526 -28.80 -15.48 50.47
C ALA A 526 -27.59 -14.64 50.02
N GLY A 527 -27.76 -13.85 48.96
CA GLY A 527 -26.82 -12.84 48.52
C GLY A 527 -27.51 -11.53 48.15
N ILE A 528 -26.73 -10.46 48.00
CA ILE A 528 -27.20 -9.19 47.46
C ILE A 528 -26.56 -8.99 46.08
N ALA A 529 -27.39 -8.78 45.06
CA ALA A 529 -26.95 -8.29 43.77
C ALA A 529 -27.10 -6.76 43.75
N ALA A 530 -26.02 -6.06 43.43
CA ALA A 530 -25.99 -4.60 43.37
C ALA A 530 -25.38 -4.12 42.05
N ARG A 531 -26.14 -3.33 41.29
CA ARG A 531 -25.69 -2.58 40.12
C ARG A 531 -25.48 -1.14 40.52
N VAL A 532 -24.26 -0.65 40.35
CA VAL A 532 -23.85 0.67 40.82
C VAL A 532 -23.22 1.46 39.69
N THR A 533 -23.81 2.61 39.38
CA THR A 533 -23.24 3.59 38.48
C THR A 533 -22.41 4.61 39.25
N VAL A 534 -21.13 4.76 38.90
CA VAL A 534 -20.25 5.82 39.40
C VAL A 534 -19.90 6.78 38.27
N THR A 535 -19.96 8.08 38.53
CA THR A 535 -19.59 9.11 37.56
C THR A 535 -18.42 9.94 38.07
N PHE A 536 -17.34 9.99 37.30
CA PHE A 536 -16.21 10.88 37.53
C PHE A 536 -16.40 12.14 36.68
N ASP A 537 -16.57 13.30 37.34
CA ASP A 537 -16.68 14.61 36.68
C ASP A 537 -15.47 15.49 37.03
N ASP A 538 -14.78 15.99 36.00
CA ASP A 538 -13.81 17.07 36.14
C ASP A 538 -14.04 18.13 35.07
N THR A 539 -14.58 19.28 35.51
CA THR A 539 -14.89 20.42 34.64
C THR A 539 -13.66 20.99 33.91
N PRO A 540 -12.48 21.16 34.54
CA PRO A 540 -11.26 21.59 33.85
C PRO A 540 -10.79 20.65 32.71
N ALA A 541 -10.93 19.35 32.88
CA ALA A 541 -10.65 18.32 31.88
C ALA A 541 -11.79 18.13 30.88
N LYS A 542 -12.98 18.70 31.16
CA LYS A 542 -14.24 18.42 30.45
C LYS A 542 -14.53 16.92 30.40
N LEU A 543 -14.20 16.23 31.49
CA LEU A 543 -14.39 14.81 31.64
C LEU A 543 -15.71 14.56 32.35
N VAL A 544 -16.58 13.78 31.73
CA VAL A 544 -17.68 13.09 32.39
C VAL A 544 -17.52 11.63 31.99
N TYR A 545 -17.15 10.80 32.95
CA TYR A 545 -16.87 9.39 32.72
C TYR A 545 -17.69 8.55 33.68
N THR A 546 -18.48 7.65 33.14
CA THR A 546 -19.38 6.82 33.92
C THR A 546 -18.94 5.36 33.81
N GLU A 547 -18.76 4.71 34.95
CA GLU A 547 -18.56 3.27 35.04
C GLU A 547 -19.75 2.65 35.76
N GLU A 548 -20.20 1.52 35.23
CA GLU A 548 -21.17 0.65 35.88
C GLU A 548 -20.40 -0.60 36.30
N TYR A 549 -20.63 -1.04 37.53
CA TYR A 549 -20.18 -2.35 37.98
C TYR A 549 -21.29 -3.05 38.76
N GLU A 550 -21.34 -4.34 38.53
CA GLU A 550 -22.23 -5.28 39.17
C GLU A 550 -21.44 -6.10 40.20
N ARG A 551 -21.96 -6.13 41.43
CA ARG A 551 -21.35 -6.90 42.51
C ARG A 551 -22.35 -7.80 43.20
N ILE A 552 -21.90 -9.00 43.54
CA ILE A 552 -22.65 -9.95 44.36
C ILE A 552 -21.96 -10.11 45.72
N PHE A 553 -22.75 -9.97 46.78
CA PHE A 553 -22.32 -10.14 48.16
C PHE A 553 -22.98 -11.38 48.74
N THR A 554 -22.22 -12.43 49.05
CA THR A 554 -22.75 -13.72 49.54
C THR A 554 -22.63 -13.88 51.06
N ASP A 555 -21.72 -13.13 51.71
CA ASP A 555 -21.50 -13.17 53.16
C ASP A 555 -22.38 -12.13 53.89
N LEU A 556 -23.66 -12.44 54.04
CA LEU A 556 -24.63 -11.56 54.67
C LEU A 556 -24.66 -11.72 56.19
N GLY A 557 -23.68 -11.11 56.85
CA GLY A 557 -23.57 -11.05 58.32
C GLY A 557 -24.53 -10.05 59.00
N ASP A 558 -24.51 -10.03 60.34
CA ASP A 558 -25.21 -9.02 61.18
C ASP A 558 -24.91 -7.57 60.73
N ARG A 559 -23.71 -7.33 60.20
CA ARG A 559 -23.28 -6.06 59.63
C ARG A 559 -22.79 -6.29 58.21
N PHE A 560 -23.37 -5.55 57.26
CA PHE A 560 -22.88 -5.51 55.89
C PHE A 560 -21.44 -5.00 55.81
N ASP A 561 -20.60 -5.73 55.07
CA ASP A 561 -19.23 -5.39 54.71
C ASP A 561 -19.15 -5.17 53.19
N PRO A 562 -18.86 -3.93 52.73
CA PRO A 562 -18.77 -3.65 51.30
C PRO A 562 -17.50 -4.23 50.64
N GLU A 563 -16.53 -4.74 51.40
CA GLU A 563 -15.28 -5.30 50.85
C GLU A 563 -15.43 -6.76 50.39
N THR A 564 -16.47 -7.49 50.83
CA THR A 564 -16.68 -8.91 50.50
C THR A 564 -17.37 -9.15 49.15
N GLY A 565 -17.72 -8.08 48.43
CA GLY A 565 -18.38 -8.18 47.12
C GLY A 565 -17.44 -8.70 46.03
N VAL A 566 -17.95 -9.60 45.22
CA VAL A 566 -17.28 -10.11 44.01
C VAL A 566 -17.85 -9.37 42.80
N ASP A 567 -16.98 -8.95 41.88
CA ASP A 567 -17.39 -8.31 40.61
C ASP A 567 -17.92 -9.36 39.64
N VAL A 568 -19.15 -9.19 39.15
CA VAL A 568 -19.84 -10.20 38.35
C VAL A 568 -20.70 -9.54 37.28
N ASP A 569 -20.49 -9.85 36.01
CA ASP A 569 -21.29 -9.29 34.88
C ASP A 569 -22.64 -10.03 34.76
N TYR A 570 -23.58 -9.75 35.68
CA TYR A 570 -24.89 -10.39 35.72
C TYR A 570 -25.93 -9.64 34.86
N ASP A 571 -26.80 -10.40 34.19
CA ASP A 571 -27.93 -9.90 33.41
C ASP A 571 -29.25 -10.16 34.14
N ASP A 572 -30.28 -9.34 33.90
CA ASP A 572 -31.61 -9.53 34.50
C ASP A 572 -32.21 -10.93 34.18
N ARG A 573 -31.76 -11.58 33.10
CA ARG A 573 -32.14 -12.97 32.73
C ARG A 573 -31.51 -14.04 33.61
N ASP A 574 -30.47 -13.71 34.35
CA ASP A 574 -29.84 -14.63 35.31
C ASP A 574 -30.68 -14.78 36.58
N PHE A 575 -31.81 -14.05 36.69
CA PHE A 575 -32.69 -14.02 37.85
C PHE A 575 -34.12 -14.51 37.53
N GLU A 576 -34.55 -15.52 38.27
CA GLU A 576 -35.91 -16.05 38.24
C GLU A 576 -36.73 -15.55 39.45
N THR A 577 -38.04 -15.36 39.27
CA THR A 577 -38.94 -14.90 40.35
C THR A 577 -39.55 -16.03 41.18
N ASP A 578 -39.65 -17.23 40.59
CA ASP A 578 -40.26 -18.38 41.22
C ASP A 578 -39.17 -19.30 41.80
N PRO A 579 -39.35 -19.84 43.02
CA PRO A 579 -38.37 -20.74 43.60
C PRO A 579 -38.30 -22.07 42.83
N PRO A 580 -37.10 -22.62 42.59
CA PRO A 580 -36.95 -23.93 41.96
C PRO A 580 -37.58 -25.07 42.76
N ASP A 581 -38.06 -26.10 42.05
CA ASP A 581 -38.67 -27.27 42.67
C ASP A 581 -37.70 -27.98 43.63
N GLY A 582 -38.08 -28.07 44.91
CA GLY A 582 -37.25 -28.72 45.94
C GLY A 582 -36.19 -27.82 46.59
N ALA A 583 -36.21 -26.50 46.34
CA ALA A 583 -35.27 -25.56 46.94
C ALA A 583 -35.30 -25.57 48.49
N THR A 584 -34.11 -25.60 49.07
CA THR A 584 -33.87 -25.48 50.52
C THR A 584 -32.99 -24.25 50.78
N TYR A 585 -33.21 -23.55 51.89
CA TYR A 585 -32.57 -22.27 52.16
C TYR A 585 -31.69 -22.33 53.41
N ARG A 586 -30.48 -21.79 53.30
CA ARG A 586 -29.61 -21.49 54.44
C ARG A 586 -29.98 -20.13 55.02
N ILE A 587 -30.20 -20.08 56.33
CA ILE A 587 -30.57 -18.85 57.03
C ILE A 587 -29.30 -17.99 57.21
N PRO A 588 -29.24 -16.76 56.66
CA PRO A 588 -28.11 -15.86 56.89
C PRO A 588 -28.15 -15.27 58.31
N GLU A 589 -27.02 -14.76 58.80
CA GLU A 589 -26.99 -14.01 60.07
C GLU A 589 -27.69 -12.64 59.94
N ALA A 590 -27.71 -12.06 58.73
CA ALA A 590 -28.43 -10.83 58.43
C ALA A 590 -29.94 -10.93 58.68
N ASP A 591 -30.50 -9.91 59.34
CA ASP A 591 -31.95 -9.80 59.57
C ASP A 591 -32.69 -9.24 58.33
N LEU A 592 -33.01 -10.15 57.40
CA LEU A 592 -33.67 -9.83 56.12
C LEU A 592 -35.10 -9.25 56.27
N ASN A 593 -35.70 -9.34 57.47
CA ASN A 593 -37.01 -8.74 57.76
C ASN A 593 -36.94 -7.23 58.00
N LYS A 594 -35.75 -6.67 58.22
CA LYS A 594 -35.58 -5.25 58.55
C LYS A 594 -35.07 -4.46 57.35
N VAL A 595 -35.93 -3.63 56.77
CA VAL A 595 -35.55 -2.63 55.73
C VAL A 595 -34.38 -1.74 56.17
N THR A 596 -34.24 -1.47 57.47
CA THR A 596 -33.13 -0.68 58.01
C THR A 596 -31.76 -1.30 57.77
N TRP A 597 -31.67 -2.64 57.70
CA TRP A 597 -30.42 -3.33 57.38
C TRP A 597 -30.00 -3.05 55.93
N PHE A 598 -30.91 -3.21 54.96
CA PHE A 598 -30.65 -2.92 53.53
C PHE A 598 -30.27 -1.46 53.29
N ARG A 599 -30.99 -0.50 53.90
CA ARG A 599 -30.62 0.93 53.81
C ARG A 599 -29.24 1.21 54.38
N SER A 600 -28.88 0.56 55.49
CA SER A 600 -27.54 0.67 56.06
C SER A 600 -26.48 0.04 55.15
N ALA A 601 -26.78 -1.07 54.49
CA ALA A 601 -25.89 -1.75 53.56
C ALA A 601 -25.60 -0.87 52.32
N GLN A 602 -26.65 -0.33 51.68
CA GLN A 602 -26.52 0.62 50.57
C GLN A 602 -25.69 1.86 50.95
N THR A 603 -25.93 2.41 52.14
CA THR A 603 -25.16 3.58 52.63
C THR A 603 -23.68 3.25 52.80
N LYS A 604 -23.37 2.08 53.38
CA LYS A 604 -21.98 1.63 53.55
C LYS A 604 -21.29 1.34 52.22
N LEU A 605 -22.00 0.76 51.26
CA LEU A 605 -21.50 0.53 49.91
C LEU A 605 -21.10 1.86 49.26
N LYS A 606 -22.00 2.84 49.25
CA LYS A 606 -21.71 4.19 48.73
C LYS A 606 -20.53 4.86 49.45
N ASP A 607 -20.47 4.75 50.78
CA ASP A 607 -19.39 5.34 51.58
C ASP A 607 -18.02 4.67 51.33
N ALA A 608 -17.99 3.37 51.03
CA ALA A 608 -16.77 2.66 50.68
C ALA A 608 -16.26 3.09 49.30
N LEU A 609 -17.14 3.09 48.31
CA LEU A 609 -16.83 3.48 46.93
C LEU A 609 -16.33 4.92 46.84
N TYR A 610 -16.97 5.85 47.56
CA TYR A 610 -16.53 7.24 47.67
C TYR A 610 -15.10 7.39 48.22
N ARG A 611 -14.65 6.48 49.08
CA ARG A 611 -13.31 6.55 49.70
C ARG A 611 -12.23 5.84 48.90
N SER A 612 -12.59 4.80 48.15
CA SER A 612 -11.62 3.92 47.50
C SER A 612 -11.46 4.17 46.01
N GLN A 613 -12.47 4.71 45.32
CA GLN A 613 -12.45 4.85 43.87
C GLN A 613 -11.90 6.21 43.42
N THR A 614 -10.84 6.15 42.62
CA THR A 614 -10.26 7.28 41.90
C THR A 614 -9.85 6.84 40.51
N ILE A 615 -9.85 7.77 39.55
CA ILE A 615 -9.24 7.56 38.23
C ILE A 615 -8.03 8.47 38.06
N THR A 616 -6.99 7.96 37.42
CA THR A 616 -5.81 8.74 37.05
C THR A 616 -5.90 9.10 35.57
N ILE A 617 -5.76 10.40 35.27
CA ILE A 617 -5.61 10.91 33.91
C ILE A 617 -4.33 11.73 33.78
N PHE A 618 -3.87 11.91 32.56
CA PHE A 618 -2.70 12.73 32.23
C PHE A 618 -3.13 14.08 31.66
N LYS A 619 -2.31 15.11 31.86
CA LYS A 619 -2.54 16.47 31.36
C LYS A 619 -1.29 17.04 30.72
N ASN A 620 -1.49 17.71 29.59
CA ASN A 620 -0.52 18.63 29.02
C ASN A 620 -1.10 20.04 29.01
N ALA A 621 -0.67 20.88 29.96
CA ALA A 621 -1.25 22.20 30.18
C ALA A 621 -1.00 23.18 29.01
N LYS A 622 0.13 23.05 28.30
CA LYS A 622 0.50 23.93 27.18
C LYS A 622 -0.28 23.58 25.91
N LEU A 623 -0.48 22.29 25.66
CA LEU A 623 -1.34 21.82 24.58
C LEU A 623 -2.83 21.91 24.92
N LYS A 624 -3.17 22.06 26.21
CA LYS A 624 -4.55 22.02 26.73
C LYS A 624 -5.22 20.68 26.42
N LEU A 625 -4.44 19.61 26.52
CA LEU A 625 -4.89 18.24 26.31
C LEU A 625 -4.98 17.52 27.65
N TYR A 626 -5.98 16.65 27.74
CA TYR A 626 -6.17 15.71 28.83
C TYR A 626 -6.29 14.30 28.23
N SER A 627 -5.79 13.31 28.97
CA SER A 627 -5.94 11.92 28.57
C SER A 627 -7.38 11.46 28.78
N ARG A 628 -7.73 10.38 28.10
CA ARG A 628 -8.97 9.67 28.37
C ARG A 628 -8.77 8.78 29.61
N PRO A 629 -9.84 8.44 30.34
CA PRO A 629 -9.80 7.41 31.38
C PRO A 629 -9.23 6.11 30.82
N GLY A 630 -8.29 5.48 31.54
CA GLY A 630 -7.62 4.24 31.12
C GLY A 630 -6.64 4.36 29.95
N GLU A 631 -6.45 5.55 29.37
CA GLU A 631 -5.47 5.76 28.29
C GLU A 631 -4.03 5.59 28.82
N SER A 632 -3.21 4.81 28.11
CA SER A 632 -1.81 4.64 28.51
C SER A 632 -1.03 5.95 28.40
N ARG A 633 -0.03 6.16 29.26
CA ARG A 633 0.86 7.33 29.19
C ARG A 633 1.51 7.47 27.81
N GLY A 634 1.85 6.35 27.17
CA GLY A 634 2.43 6.31 25.83
C GLY A 634 1.47 6.81 24.75
N ASP A 635 0.20 6.41 24.80
CA ASP A 635 -0.79 6.84 23.81
C ASP A 635 -1.20 8.30 24.00
N PHE A 636 -1.27 8.77 25.25
CA PHE A 636 -1.45 10.19 25.52
C PHE A 636 -0.27 11.04 25.02
N LEU A 637 0.96 10.55 25.17
CA LEU A 637 2.16 11.20 24.62
C LEU A 637 2.11 11.28 23.09
N LYS A 638 1.66 10.23 22.40
CA LYS A 638 1.47 10.26 20.93
C LYS A 638 0.46 11.33 20.51
N ARG A 639 -0.66 11.46 21.22
CA ARG A 639 -1.63 12.54 20.95
C ARG A 639 -1.06 13.93 21.22
N CYS A 640 -0.26 14.07 22.27
CA CYS A 640 0.46 15.31 22.56
C CYS A 640 1.46 15.64 21.44
N ASP A 641 2.17 14.64 20.92
CA ASP A 641 3.10 14.79 19.81
C ASP A 641 2.39 15.24 18.52
N ILE A 642 1.27 14.59 18.16
CA ILE A 642 0.46 14.99 17.00
C ILE A 642 -0.02 16.44 17.11
N GLU A 643 -0.58 16.85 18.26
CA GLU A 643 -1.04 18.23 18.46
C GLU A 643 0.13 19.23 18.48
N ALA A 644 1.28 18.84 19.02
CA ALA A 644 2.49 19.66 18.99
C ALA A 644 3.01 19.85 17.56
N GLN A 645 3.01 18.79 16.74
CA GLN A 645 3.37 18.84 15.32
C GLN A 645 2.40 19.74 14.55
N ASN A 646 1.08 19.60 14.75
CA ASN A 646 0.08 20.48 14.12
C ASN A 646 0.33 21.96 14.45
N ARG A 647 0.70 22.28 15.69
CA ARG A 647 1.03 23.66 16.09
C ARG A 647 2.38 24.13 15.54
N ALA A 648 3.37 23.23 15.47
CA ALA A 648 4.65 23.49 14.83
C ALA A 648 4.45 23.83 13.35
N ASP A 649 3.70 23.01 12.63
CA ASP A 649 3.40 23.21 11.21
C ASP A 649 2.66 24.51 10.96
N LYS A 650 1.68 24.85 11.79
CA LYS A 650 0.98 26.13 11.69
C LYS A 650 1.91 27.32 11.92
N ALA A 651 2.83 27.21 12.88
CA ALA A 651 3.83 28.24 13.14
C ALA A 651 4.85 28.34 11.98
N VAL A 652 5.31 27.20 11.45
CA VAL A 652 6.20 27.10 10.30
C VAL A 652 5.56 27.66 9.03
N ALA A 653 4.28 27.40 8.78
CA ALA A 653 3.52 27.97 7.67
C ALA A 653 3.47 29.50 7.75
N ALA A 654 3.13 30.05 8.92
CA ALA A 654 3.14 31.50 9.14
C ALA A 654 4.54 32.13 8.98
N MET A 655 5.60 31.41 9.37
CA MET A 655 6.98 31.81 9.11
C MET A 655 7.30 31.78 7.61
N ARG A 656 6.96 30.70 6.90
CA ARG A 656 7.17 30.57 5.45
C ARG A 656 6.50 31.70 4.69
N ASP A 657 5.25 32.05 5.00
CA ASP A 657 4.55 33.19 4.36
C ASP A 657 5.30 34.52 4.54
N LYS A 658 5.83 34.75 5.75
CA LYS A 658 6.62 35.95 6.06
C LYS A 658 7.96 35.97 5.31
N TYR A 659 8.61 34.81 5.17
CA TYR A 659 9.89 34.69 4.46
C TYR A 659 9.73 34.67 2.95
N ASP A 660 8.65 34.13 2.40
CA ASP A 660 8.37 34.11 0.96
C ASP A 660 8.33 35.54 0.38
N THR A 661 7.68 36.48 1.09
CA THR A 661 7.71 37.90 0.70
C THR A 661 9.14 38.46 0.66
N ARG A 662 10.03 38.01 1.56
CA ARG A 662 11.43 38.44 1.61
C ARG A 662 12.27 37.77 0.52
N PHE A 663 12.04 36.49 0.25
CA PHE A 663 12.69 35.75 -0.83
C PHE A 663 12.32 36.29 -2.20
N ARG A 664 11.04 36.59 -2.47
CA ARG A 664 10.63 37.22 -3.73
C ARG A 664 11.36 38.53 -3.96
N ARG A 665 11.42 39.40 -2.94
CA ARG A 665 12.19 40.66 -3.01
C ARG A 665 13.68 40.43 -3.24
N ALA A 666 14.29 39.47 -2.54
CA ALA A 666 15.71 39.16 -2.71
C ALA A 666 16.01 38.59 -4.12
N LYS A 667 15.14 37.70 -4.62
CA LYS A 667 15.21 37.09 -5.95
C LYS A 667 15.06 38.14 -7.06
N ASP A 668 14.11 39.07 -6.94
CA ASP A 668 13.94 40.15 -7.92
C ASP A 668 15.16 41.08 -7.98
N VAL A 669 15.75 41.36 -6.81
CA VAL A 669 16.98 42.17 -6.70
C VAL A 669 18.17 41.42 -7.29
N PHE A 670 18.30 40.11 -7.05
CA PHE A 670 19.34 39.26 -7.64
C PHE A 670 19.19 39.17 -9.16
N ALA A 671 18.00 38.85 -9.68
CA ALA A 671 17.73 38.76 -11.11
C ALA A 671 17.99 40.09 -11.84
N THR A 672 17.83 41.23 -11.17
CA THR A 672 18.19 42.54 -11.72
C THR A 672 19.71 42.74 -11.76
N ALA A 673 20.44 42.28 -10.73
CA ALA A 673 21.89 42.31 -10.71
C ALA A 673 22.50 41.35 -11.76
N GLU A 674 21.92 40.16 -11.93
CA GLU A 674 22.35 39.16 -12.92
C GLU A 674 22.14 39.63 -14.35
N ARG A 675 20.97 40.20 -14.68
CA ARG A 675 20.73 40.83 -15.99
C ARG A 675 21.79 41.89 -16.31
N ARG A 676 22.21 42.66 -15.29
CA ARG A 676 23.25 43.67 -15.46
C ARG A 676 24.62 43.07 -15.74
N VAL A 677 24.93 41.90 -15.18
CA VAL A 677 26.14 41.13 -15.51
C VAL A 677 26.09 40.68 -16.97
N SER A 678 25.00 40.03 -17.39
CA SER A 678 24.85 39.55 -18.77
C SER A 678 24.96 40.67 -19.81
N GLU A 679 24.36 41.84 -19.56
CA GLU A 679 24.51 43.03 -20.42
C GLU A 679 25.98 43.45 -20.56
N LEU A 680 26.72 43.48 -19.45
CA LEU A 680 28.13 43.90 -19.42
C LEU A 680 29.06 42.86 -20.05
N GLU A 681 28.73 41.57 -19.97
CA GLU A 681 29.46 40.49 -20.65
C GLU A 681 29.38 40.63 -22.17
N VAL A 682 28.18 40.84 -22.70
CA VAL A 682 27.96 41.10 -24.14
C VAL A 682 28.73 42.35 -24.60
N ASP A 683 28.73 43.41 -23.79
CA ASP A 683 29.47 44.65 -24.05
C ASP A 683 31.00 44.46 -24.06
N VAL A 684 31.52 43.65 -23.15
CA VAL A 684 32.95 43.28 -23.07
C VAL A 684 33.33 42.41 -24.27
N GLU A 685 32.51 41.43 -24.61
CA GLU A 685 32.75 40.52 -25.74
C GLU A 685 32.74 41.27 -27.08
N GLY A 686 31.75 42.15 -27.29
CA GLY A 686 31.71 43.04 -28.45
C GLY A 686 32.93 43.95 -28.54
N SER A 687 33.40 44.46 -27.40
CA SER A 687 34.62 45.29 -27.34
C SER A 687 35.90 44.48 -27.63
N ARG A 688 35.97 43.21 -27.21
CA ARG A 688 37.08 42.28 -27.53
C ARG A 688 37.10 41.91 -29.02
N ARG A 689 35.94 41.62 -29.62
CA ARG A 689 35.81 41.34 -31.06
C ARG A 689 36.27 42.53 -31.91
N LEU A 690 35.86 43.75 -31.54
CA LEU A 690 36.34 44.97 -32.20
C LEU A 690 37.85 45.20 -32.00
N ALA A 691 38.39 44.98 -30.80
CA ALA A 691 39.82 45.11 -30.55
C ALA A 691 40.67 44.10 -31.37
N ASN A 692 40.16 42.88 -31.57
CA ASN A 692 40.83 41.83 -32.35
C ASN A 692 40.74 42.04 -33.86
N ALA A 693 39.62 42.56 -34.37
CA ALA A 693 39.46 42.88 -35.80
C ALA A 693 40.46 43.96 -36.28
N TYR A 694 40.77 44.96 -35.46
CA TYR A 694 41.77 45.98 -35.78
C TYR A 694 43.23 45.52 -35.58
N ALA A 695 43.47 44.46 -34.81
CA ALA A 695 44.79 43.84 -34.72
C ALA A 695 45.18 43.15 -36.05
N ALA A 696 44.19 42.61 -36.78
CA ALA A 696 44.39 42.01 -38.11
C ALA A 696 44.73 43.04 -39.20
N GLU A 697 44.21 44.28 -39.12
CA GLU A 697 44.59 45.36 -40.05
C GLU A 697 46.03 45.88 -39.85
N SER A 698 46.65 45.63 -38.69
CA SER A 698 47.99 46.14 -38.37
C SER A 698 49.14 45.34 -39.00
N VAL A 699 48.87 44.16 -39.55
CA VAL A 699 49.89 43.28 -40.18
C VAL A 699 50.10 43.59 -41.67
N VAL A 700 49.15 44.28 -42.34
CA VAL A 700 49.25 44.59 -43.78
C VAL A 700 50.06 45.87 -44.07
N GLY A 701 50.40 46.67 -43.05
CA GLY A 701 51.06 47.98 -43.22
C GLY A 701 52.59 48.01 -43.05
N MET A 702 53.27 46.87 -42.82
CA MET A 702 54.68 46.86 -42.39
C MET A 702 55.72 47.00 -43.53
N LEU A 703 55.31 47.16 -44.79
CA LEU A 703 56.23 47.22 -45.95
C LEU A 703 56.43 48.61 -46.58
N PHE A 704 55.77 49.67 -46.14
CA PHE A 704 56.01 51.01 -46.68
C PHE A 704 56.15 52.07 -45.57
N GLY A 705 57.38 52.53 -45.39
CA GLY A 705 57.78 53.44 -44.32
C GLY A 705 57.13 54.82 -44.39
N ARG A 706 56.48 55.21 -43.29
CA ARG A 706 56.45 56.59 -42.76
C ARG A 706 55.90 56.56 -41.33
N LYS A 707 56.70 57.02 -40.37
CA LYS A 707 56.31 57.12 -38.95
C LYS A 707 55.18 58.16 -38.79
N SER A 708 54.07 57.76 -38.18
CA SER A 708 53.10 58.68 -37.57
C SER A 708 52.80 58.23 -36.15
N ALA A 709 53.28 58.99 -35.16
CA ALA A 709 53.05 58.78 -33.74
C ALA A 709 51.56 58.87 -33.33
N ARG A 710 50.66 59.32 -34.22
CA ARG A 710 49.22 59.44 -33.97
C ARG A 710 48.43 58.13 -34.04
N ARG A 711 49.01 57.02 -34.53
CA ARG A 711 48.31 55.72 -34.63
C ARG A 711 48.57 54.77 -33.44
N LEU A 712 49.61 55.02 -32.65
CA LEU A 712 49.91 54.27 -31.41
C LEU A 712 49.06 54.71 -30.20
N THR A 713 48.56 55.96 -30.19
CA THR A 713 47.74 56.50 -29.10
C THR A 713 46.28 55.99 -29.15
N THR A 714 45.77 55.68 -30.33
CA THR A 714 44.39 55.21 -30.52
C THR A 714 44.20 53.74 -30.09
N SER A 715 45.21 52.89 -30.29
CA SER A 715 45.17 51.49 -29.83
C SER A 715 45.33 51.37 -28.32
N MET A 716 46.19 52.18 -27.70
CA MET A 716 46.33 52.24 -26.22
C MET A 716 45.07 52.76 -25.53
N ARG A 717 44.45 53.85 -26.04
CA ARG A 717 43.20 54.38 -25.48
C ARG A 717 42.03 53.39 -25.57
N LYS A 718 41.95 52.62 -26.64
CA LYS A 718 40.89 51.61 -26.82
C LYS A 718 41.11 50.36 -25.96
N ARG A 719 42.37 49.94 -25.77
CA ARG A 719 42.72 48.86 -24.83
C ARG A 719 42.44 49.25 -23.37
N GLN A 720 42.67 50.52 -23.02
CA GLN A 720 42.29 51.07 -21.72
C GLN A 720 40.77 51.17 -21.54
N ALA A 721 40.02 51.47 -22.61
CA ALA A 721 38.56 51.42 -22.60
C ALA A 721 38.02 49.99 -22.37
N THR A 722 38.60 48.97 -23.01
CA THR A 722 38.23 47.56 -22.75
C THR A 722 38.51 47.15 -21.31
N LEU A 723 39.68 47.49 -20.75
CA LEU A 723 40.01 47.21 -19.36
C LEU A 723 39.03 47.86 -18.37
N SER A 724 38.60 49.10 -18.63
CA SER A 724 37.59 49.77 -17.80
C SER A 724 36.20 49.13 -17.88
N LYS A 725 35.85 48.50 -19.01
CA LYS A 725 34.60 47.73 -19.16
C LYS A 725 34.69 46.39 -18.43
N GLU A 726 35.83 45.71 -18.51
CA GLU A 726 36.10 44.48 -17.75
C GLU A 726 36.04 44.73 -16.24
N GLN A 727 36.59 45.86 -15.77
CA GLN A 727 36.49 46.24 -14.34
C GLN A 727 35.04 46.51 -13.89
N ARG A 728 34.20 47.07 -14.78
CA ARG A 728 32.76 47.27 -14.50
C ARG A 728 32.00 45.96 -14.45
N LEU A 729 32.36 44.99 -15.31
CA LEU A 729 31.80 43.65 -15.30
C LEU A 729 32.13 42.94 -13.97
N LEU A 730 33.40 42.95 -13.56
CA LEU A 730 33.83 42.37 -12.28
C LEU A 730 33.05 42.99 -11.10
N SER A 731 32.95 44.32 -11.05
CA SER A 731 32.17 44.99 -9.99
C SER A 731 30.66 44.68 -10.04
N ALA A 732 30.11 44.34 -11.21
CA ALA A 732 28.71 43.91 -11.33
C ALA A 732 28.53 42.45 -10.88
N GLN A 733 29.51 41.58 -11.18
CA GLN A 733 29.56 40.20 -10.71
C GLN A 733 29.65 40.14 -9.19
N ASP A 734 30.55 40.91 -8.57
CA ASP A 734 30.67 41.01 -7.10
C ASP A 734 29.34 41.43 -6.46
N LYS A 735 28.64 42.41 -7.07
CA LYS A 735 27.33 42.85 -6.58
C LYS A 735 26.26 41.79 -6.73
N ALA A 736 26.25 41.02 -7.81
CA ALA A 736 25.31 39.92 -7.99
C ALA A 736 25.57 38.81 -6.96
N GLU A 737 26.84 38.51 -6.70
CA GLU A 737 27.27 37.57 -5.65
C GLU A 737 26.84 38.03 -4.26
N ASP A 738 27.00 39.31 -3.92
CA ASP A 738 26.52 39.87 -2.64
C ASP A 738 25.00 39.72 -2.48
N LYS A 739 24.22 39.88 -3.57
CA LYS A 739 22.76 39.68 -3.53
C LYS A 739 22.38 38.22 -3.39
N TRP A 740 23.16 37.32 -3.98
CA TRP A 740 22.99 35.89 -3.81
C TRP A 740 23.29 35.45 -2.36
N LYS A 741 24.34 35.98 -1.74
CA LYS A 741 24.66 35.74 -0.32
C LYS A 741 23.52 36.15 0.61
N VAL A 742 22.89 37.30 0.37
CA VAL A 742 21.71 37.73 1.15
C VAL A 742 20.54 36.73 1.02
N MET A 743 20.36 36.12 -0.15
CA MET A 743 19.34 35.09 -0.35
C MET A 743 19.68 33.81 0.44
N GLN A 744 20.94 33.39 0.45
CA GLN A 744 21.40 32.27 1.27
C GLN A 744 21.25 32.52 2.77
N GLU A 745 21.60 33.72 3.25
CA GLU A 745 21.43 34.09 4.67
C GLU A 745 19.95 34.04 5.11
N LEU A 746 19.03 34.42 4.22
CA LEU A 746 17.59 34.31 4.49
C LEU A 746 17.13 32.85 4.60
N GLU A 747 17.69 31.96 3.76
CA GLU A 747 17.42 30.52 3.77
C GLU A 747 17.96 29.85 5.03
N GLU A 748 19.23 30.13 5.38
CA GLU A 748 19.82 29.62 6.61
C GLU A 748 19.04 30.09 7.84
N LYS A 749 18.62 31.35 7.86
CA LYS A 749 17.83 31.91 8.98
C LYS A 749 16.45 31.27 9.08
N LEU A 750 15.76 31.06 7.97
CA LEU A 750 14.49 30.32 7.95
C LEU A 750 14.69 28.90 8.49
N GLY A 751 15.73 28.20 8.04
CA GLY A 751 16.07 26.86 8.52
C GLY A 751 16.27 26.80 10.04
N LYS A 752 17.03 27.74 10.60
CA LYS A 752 17.25 27.85 12.07
C LYS A 752 15.97 28.14 12.85
N GLU A 753 15.13 29.05 12.37
CA GLU A 753 13.88 29.40 13.04
C GLU A 753 12.85 28.26 12.98
N VAL A 754 12.79 27.51 11.87
CA VAL A 754 11.96 26.30 11.74
C VAL A 754 12.44 25.21 12.70
N ALA A 755 13.74 24.92 12.71
CA ALA A 755 14.30 23.90 13.60
C ALA A 755 14.05 24.22 15.09
N ALA A 756 14.28 25.47 15.51
CA ALA A 756 14.02 25.91 16.88
C ALA A 756 12.53 25.83 17.26
N THR A 757 11.64 26.08 16.30
CA THR A 757 10.19 25.96 16.51
C THR A 757 9.79 24.52 16.74
N ASN A 758 10.28 23.59 15.91
CA ASN A 758 9.99 22.17 16.06
C ASN A 758 10.50 21.61 17.40
N ASP A 759 11.76 21.91 17.77
CA ASP A 759 12.35 21.49 19.05
C ASP A 759 11.57 22.04 20.27
N THR A 760 11.03 23.26 20.16
CA THR A 760 10.18 23.82 21.22
C THR A 760 8.89 23.03 21.38
N TRP A 761 8.22 22.67 20.29
CA TRP A 761 6.96 21.93 20.32
C TRP A 761 7.15 20.48 20.75
N GLU A 762 8.25 19.84 20.36
CA GLU A 762 8.62 18.50 20.83
C GLU A 762 8.79 18.45 22.36
N LYS A 763 9.51 19.43 22.94
CA LYS A 763 9.63 19.56 24.41
C LYS A 763 8.28 19.78 25.10
N VAL A 764 7.41 20.57 24.46
CA VAL A 764 6.05 20.80 24.97
C VAL A 764 5.25 19.49 24.97
N ALA A 765 5.35 18.64 23.94
CA ALA A 765 4.64 17.37 23.86
C ALA A 765 5.01 16.43 25.02
N LEU A 766 6.29 16.40 25.41
CA LEU A 766 6.81 15.55 26.48
C LEU A 766 6.46 16.03 27.90
N THR A 767 5.94 17.25 28.05
CA THR A 767 5.60 17.81 29.37
C THR A 767 4.21 17.36 29.80
N VAL A 768 4.15 16.19 30.44
CA VAL A 768 2.91 15.54 30.91
C VAL A 768 2.90 15.41 32.43
N GLU A 769 1.76 15.77 33.04
CA GLU A 769 1.47 15.69 34.47
C GLU A 769 0.35 14.66 34.74
N GLU A 770 0.37 13.99 35.87
CA GLU A 770 -0.69 13.08 36.33
C GLU A 770 -1.67 13.81 37.25
N ILE A 771 -2.96 13.49 37.13
CA ILE A 771 -4.05 14.07 37.92
C ILE A 771 -4.97 12.93 38.36
N GLU A 772 -5.28 12.88 39.65
CA GLU A 772 -6.27 11.97 40.21
C GLU A 772 -7.61 12.69 40.34
N ILE A 773 -8.67 12.03 39.86
CA ILE A 773 -10.05 12.49 39.97
C ILE A 773 -10.78 11.50 40.88
N GLY A 774 -11.29 12.00 42.00
CA GLY A 774 -12.12 11.23 42.94
C GLY A 774 -13.61 11.45 42.68
N LEU A 775 -14.43 10.65 43.35
CA LEU A 775 -15.89 10.76 43.30
C LEU A 775 -16.41 11.78 44.32
N GLU A 776 -17.52 12.46 44.01
CA GLU A 776 -18.39 13.05 45.04
C GLU A 776 -19.51 12.07 45.42
N LYS A 777 -20.11 12.23 46.61
CA LYS A 777 -21.19 11.33 47.06
C LYS A 777 -22.44 11.41 46.18
N THR A 778 -22.64 12.52 45.49
CA THR A 778 -23.72 12.71 44.51
C THR A 778 -23.51 11.91 43.24
N ASP A 779 -22.29 11.46 42.98
CA ASP A 779 -21.91 10.82 41.71
C ASP A 779 -22.00 9.29 41.76
N ILE A 780 -22.51 8.75 42.88
CA ILE A 780 -22.69 7.32 43.12
C ILE A 780 -24.19 7.02 43.17
N SER A 781 -24.69 6.38 42.12
CA SER A 781 -26.03 5.82 42.06
C SER A 781 -25.98 4.32 42.33
N VAL A 782 -26.85 3.83 43.21
CA VAL A 782 -27.08 2.38 43.38
C VAL A 782 -28.40 2.14 42.68
N ASP A 783 -28.32 1.65 41.45
CA ASP A 783 -29.46 1.55 40.53
C ASP A 783 -30.26 0.29 40.84
N GLU A 784 -29.58 -0.76 41.28
CA GLU A 784 -30.19 -2.00 41.75
C GLU A 784 -29.55 -2.46 43.06
N PHE A 785 -30.39 -2.98 43.96
CA PHE A 785 -29.95 -3.58 45.22
C PHE A 785 -31.00 -4.58 45.69
N VAL A 786 -30.88 -5.81 45.21
CA VAL A 786 -31.91 -6.85 45.34
C VAL A 786 -31.37 -8.06 46.08
N LEU A 787 -32.27 -8.81 46.72
CA LEU A 787 -31.92 -10.06 47.36
C LEU A 787 -31.96 -11.17 46.31
N VAL A 788 -30.88 -11.93 46.20
CA VAL A 788 -30.78 -13.09 45.31
C VAL A 788 -30.48 -14.36 46.11
N TRP A 789 -31.10 -15.47 45.73
CA TRP A 789 -30.80 -16.79 46.28
C TRP A 789 -29.89 -17.52 45.31
N ILE A 790 -28.67 -17.83 45.76
CA ILE A 790 -27.61 -18.44 44.95
C ILE A 790 -27.51 -19.93 45.33
N PRO A 791 -27.50 -20.87 44.36
CA PRO A 791 -27.34 -22.29 44.67
C PRO A 791 -25.91 -22.56 45.15
N THR A 792 -25.73 -23.29 46.26
CA THR A 792 -24.45 -23.47 46.97
C THR A 792 -24.23 -24.88 47.50
#